data_AF-O60308-F1
#
_entry.id   AF-O60308-F1
#
_cell.length_a   1.000
_cell.length_b   1.000
_cell.length_c   1.000
_cell.angle_alpha   90.00
_cell.angle_beta   90.00
_cell.angle_gamma   90.00
#
_symmetry.space_group_name_H-M   'P 1'
#
loop_
_entity.id
_entity.type
_entity.pdbx_description
1 polymer ?
#
loop_
_entity_poly.entity_id
_entity_poly.type
_entity_poly.pdbx_seq_one_letter_code
_entity_poly.pdbx_strand_id
1 'polypeptide(L)'
;MPHKIGFVVVSSSGHEDGFSARELMIHAPTVSGWRSPRFCQFPQEIVLQMVERCRIRKLQLLAHQYMISSKIEFYISESLPEYFAPYQAERFRRLGYVSLCDNEKTGCKARELKSVYVDAVGQFLKLIFHQNHVNKYNIYNQVALVAINIIGDPADFSDESNTASREKLIDHYLGHNSEDPALEGTYARKSDYISPLDDLAFDMYQDPEVAQIIRKLDERKREAVQKERYDYAKKLKQAIADLQKVGERLGRYEVEKRCAVEKEDYDLAKEKKQQMEQYRAEVYEQLELHSLLDAELMRRPFDLPLQPLARSGSPCHQKPMPSLPQLEERGTENQFAEPFLQEKPSSYSLTISPQHSAVDPLLPATDPHPKINAESLPYDERPLPAIRKHYGEAVVEPEMSNADISDARRGGMLGEPEPLTEKALREASSAIDVLGETLVAEAYCKTWSYREDALLALSKKLMEMPVGTPKEDLKNTLRASVFLVRRAIKDIVTSVFQASLKLLKMIITQYIPKHKLSKLETAHCVERTIPVLLTRTGDSSARLRVTAANFIQEMALFKEVKSLQIIPSYLVQPLKANSSVHLAMSQMGLLARLLKDLGTGSSGFTIDNVMKFSVSALEHRVYEVRETAVRIILDMYRQHQASILEYLPPDDSNTRRNILYKTIFEGFAKIDGRATDAEMRARRKAATEEAEKQKKEEIKALQGQLAALKEIQAEVQEKESDAVKPKNQDIQGGKAAPAEALGIPDEHYLDNLCIFCGERSESFTEEGLDLHYWKHCLMLTRCDHCKQVVEISSLTEHLLTECDKKDGFGKCYRCSEAVFKEELPRHIKHKDCNPAKPEKLANRCPLCHENFSPGEEAWKAHLMGPAGCTMNLRKTHILQKAPALQPGKSSAVAASGPLGSKAGSKIPTPKGGLSKSSSRTYAKR
;
A
#
# COMPACT_ATOMS: atom_id res chain seq x y z
N MET A 1 -16.27 -14.41 12.02
CA MET A 1 -15.37 -13.82 11.00
C MET A 1 -16.06 -12.53 10.63
N PRO A 2 -15.39 -11.39 10.85
CA PRO A 2 -16.02 -10.11 10.65
C PRO A 2 -16.44 -9.98 9.19
N HIS A 3 -17.69 -9.62 8.97
CA HIS A 3 -18.29 -9.49 7.65
C HIS A 3 -19.03 -8.15 7.57
N LYS A 4 -19.43 -7.75 6.36
CA LYS A 4 -20.22 -6.54 6.16
C LYS A 4 -21.58 -6.67 6.88
N ILE A 5 -21.84 -5.76 7.82
CA ILE A 5 -23.09 -5.70 8.57
C ILE A 5 -24.05 -4.74 7.86
N GLY A 6 -25.24 -5.24 7.50
CA GLY A 6 -26.31 -4.41 7.00
C GLY A 6 -26.80 -3.43 8.07
N PHE A 7 -27.22 -2.24 7.65
CA PHE A 7 -27.81 -1.25 8.54
C PHE A 7 -28.93 -0.49 7.84
N VAL A 8 -29.79 0.12 8.64
CA VAL A 8 -30.83 1.05 8.21
C VAL A 8 -30.58 2.42 8.83
N VAL A 9 -30.91 3.49 8.12
CA VAL A 9 -30.80 4.85 8.67
C VAL A 9 -32.06 5.15 9.48
N VAL A 10 -31.90 5.42 10.76
CA VAL A 10 -33.00 5.72 11.69
C VAL A 10 -33.34 7.20 11.68
N SER A 11 -32.33 8.05 11.78
CA SER A 11 -32.50 9.51 11.82
C SER A 11 -31.32 10.23 11.18
N SER A 12 -31.58 11.45 10.70
CA SER A 12 -30.57 12.39 10.20
C SER A 12 -30.99 13.81 10.54
N SER A 13 -30.05 14.70 10.87
CA SER A 13 -30.32 16.12 11.16
C SER A 13 -30.93 16.90 9.99
N GLY A 14 -30.75 16.41 8.76
CA GLY A 14 -31.29 17.00 7.54
C GLY A 14 -30.55 16.48 6.31
N HIS A 15 -31.03 16.86 5.13
CA HIS A 15 -30.35 16.61 3.87
C HIS A 15 -30.71 17.65 2.79
N GLU A 16 -29.90 17.72 1.74
CA GLU A 16 -30.27 18.38 0.49
C GLU A 16 -31.19 17.47 -0.35
N ASP A 17 -32.11 18.05 -1.12
CA ASP A 17 -33.03 17.30 -1.98
C ASP A 17 -32.27 16.34 -2.90
N GLY A 18 -32.68 15.07 -2.89
CA GLY A 18 -32.02 14.01 -3.66
C GLY A 18 -30.74 13.42 -3.04
N PHE A 19 -30.32 13.85 -1.84
CA PHE A 19 -29.13 13.33 -1.14
C PHE A 19 -29.45 12.87 0.28
N SER A 20 -30.55 12.13 0.41
CA SER A 20 -31.03 11.65 1.72
C SER A 20 -30.05 10.67 2.36
N ALA A 21 -30.06 10.58 3.68
CA ALA A 21 -29.19 9.64 4.40
C ALA A 21 -29.46 8.17 4.04
N ARG A 22 -30.63 7.85 3.46
CA ARG A 22 -30.98 6.51 2.97
C ARG A 22 -30.08 6.04 1.82
N GLU A 23 -29.49 6.96 1.06
CA GLU A 23 -28.54 6.60 0.00
C GLU A 23 -27.31 5.87 0.54
N LEU A 24 -26.94 6.11 1.80
CA LEU A 24 -25.82 5.43 2.45
C LEU A 24 -26.02 3.92 2.61
N MET A 25 -27.25 3.41 2.47
CA MET A 25 -27.57 1.98 2.62
C MET A 25 -27.18 1.16 1.39
N ILE A 26 -26.97 1.81 0.24
CA ILE A 26 -26.66 1.15 -1.04
C ILE A 26 -25.27 1.58 -1.46
N HIS A 27 -24.43 0.62 -1.85
CA HIS A 27 -23.09 0.89 -2.37
C HIS A 27 -23.04 0.45 -3.82
N ALA A 28 -22.78 1.39 -4.70
CA ALA A 28 -22.56 1.16 -6.13
C ALA A 28 -21.74 2.34 -6.70
N PRO A 29 -21.16 2.25 -7.91
CA PRO A 29 -20.35 3.32 -8.55
C PRO A 29 -21.03 4.68 -8.78
N THR A 30 -22.25 4.80 -8.32
CA THR A 30 -23.40 5.38 -8.99
C THR A 30 -24.28 6.13 -7.99
N VAL A 31 -24.09 5.81 -6.71
CA VAL A 31 -24.74 6.40 -5.55
C VAL A 31 -24.12 7.76 -5.25
N SER A 32 -24.97 8.74 -4.94
CA SER A 32 -24.53 10.09 -4.60
C SER A 32 -24.18 10.23 -3.13
N GLY A 33 -24.88 9.47 -2.28
CA GLY A 33 -24.70 9.43 -0.83
C GLY A 33 -25.48 10.55 -0.13
N TRP A 34 -25.14 10.78 1.13
CA TRP A 34 -25.77 11.81 1.94
C TRP A 34 -25.09 13.16 1.78
N ARG A 35 -25.87 14.23 1.67
CA ARG A 35 -25.42 15.62 1.79
C ARG A 35 -26.28 16.35 2.79
N SER A 36 -25.65 17.05 3.73
CA SER A 36 -26.34 17.97 4.65
C SER A 36 -27.09 19.09 3.90
N PRO A 37 -28.08 19.74 4.52
CA PRO A 37 -28.74 20.91 3.93
C PRO A 37 -27.74 22.03 3.61
N ARG A 38 -28.04 22.83 2.57
CA ARG A 38 -27.25 24.03 2.27
C ARG A 38 -27.25 24.97 3.49
N PHE A 39 -26.08 25.50 3.84
CA PHE A 39 -25.87 26.36 5.01
C PHE A 39 -26.33 25.76 6.35
N CYS A 40 -26.16 24.44 6.52
CA CYS A 40 -26.55 23.75 7.75
C CYS A 40 -25.82 24.28 8.99
N GLN A 41 -26.48 24.20 10.16
CA GLN A 41 -25.83 24.46 11.45
C GLN A 41 -25.05 23.22 11.89
N PHE A 42 -23.79 23.40 12.30
CA PHE A 42 -22.99 22.30 12.81
C PHE A 42 -23.22 22.09 14.32
N PRO A 43 -23.14 20.84 14.81
CA PRO A 43 -22.87 19.62 14.06
C PRO A 43 -24.13 19.04 13.38
N GLN A 44 -23.93 18.29 12.31
CA GLN A 44 -24.96 17.45 11.67
C GLN A 44 -24.86 16.02 12.22
N GLU A 45 -25.95 15.28 12.28
CA GLU A 45 -25.98 13.92 12.85
C GLU A 45 -26.69 12.90 11.96
N ILE A 46 -26.22 11.66 11.98
CA ILE A 46 -26.88 10.51 11.37
C ILE A 46 -26.82 9.34 12.36
N VAL A 47 -27.95 8.67 12.57
CA VAL A 47 -28.04 7.46 13.41
C VAL A 47 -28.38 6.27 12.53
N LEU A 48 -27.53 5.25 12.59
CA LEU A 48 -27.67 3.99 11.88
C LEU A 48 -28.05 2.90 12.88
N GLN A 49 -28.99 2.04 12.50
CA GLN A 49 -29.34 0.82 13.21
C GLN A 49 -28.81 -0.37 12.44
N MET A 50 -27.94 -1.14 13.06
CA MET A 50 -27.45 -2.40 12.52
C MET A 50 -28.56 -3.45 12.59
N VAL A 51 -28.63 -4.31 11.57
CA VAL A 51 -29.69 -5.34 11.44
C VAL A 51 -29.74 -6.25 12.67
N GLU A 52 -28.57 -6.55 13.24
CA GLU A 52 -28.39 -7.32 14.47
C GLU A 52 -27.45 -6.60 15.43
N ARG A 53 -27.48 -7.00 16.71
CA ARG A 53 -26.49 -6.56 17.69
C ARG A 53 -25.15 -7.12 17.28
N CYS A 54 -24.20 -6.26 16.93
CA CYS A 54 -22.91 -6.69 16.44
C CYS A 54 -21.77 -6.04 17.22
N ARG A 55 -20.64 -6.75 17.24
CA ARG A 55 -19.34 -6.25 17.65
C ARG A 55 -18.68 -5.65 16.42
N ILE A 56 -18.75 -4.33 16.29
CA ILE A 56 -18.09 -3.58 15.22
C ILE A 56 -16.58 -3.79 15.38
N ARG A 57 -15.90 -4.14 14.28
CA ARG A 57 -14.44 -4.33 14.17
C ARG A 57 -13.78 -3.25 13.30
N LYS A 58 -14.45 -2.81 12.24
CA LYS A 58 -13.96 -1.80 11.30
C LYS A 58 -15.11 -0.97 10.75
N LEU A 59 -14.95 0.35 10.73
CA LEU A 59 -15.80 1.30 10.02
C LEU A 59 -15.05 1.84 8.81
N GLN A 60 -15.71 2.00 7.68
CA GLN A 60 -15.12 2.62 6.49
C GLN A 60 -16.00 3.75 6.01
N LEU A 61 -15.43 4.93 5.82
CA LEU A 61 -16.13 6.14 5.39
C LEU A 61 -15.56 6.61 4.06
N LEU A 62 -16.41 6.79 3.04
CA LEU A 62 -16.02 7.42 1.79
C LEU A 62 -16.50 8.87 1.79
N ALA A 63 -15.59 9.82 1.97
CA ALA A 63 -15.89 11.24 1.99
C ALA A 63 -16.13 11.79 0.57
N HIS A 64 -16.97 12.83 0.45
CA HIS A 64 -17.13 13.56 -0.81
C HIS A 64 -15.83 14.30 -1.17
N GLN A 65 -15.59 14.60 -2.45
CA GLN A 65 -14.32 15.16 -2.90
C GLN A 65 -14.04 16.61 -2.44
N TYR A 66 -15.08 17.39 -2.09
CA TYR A 66 -14.94 18.77 -1.58
C TYR A 66 -15.93 19.16 -0.48
N MET A 67 -16.96 18.37 -0.18
CA MET A 67 -17.92 18.65 0.92
C MET A 67 -17.50 17.86 2.17
N ILE A 68 -16.27 18.09 2.63
CA ILE A 68 -15.61 17.21 3.59
C ILE A 68 -15.80 17.75 5.01
N SER A 69 -16.29 16.93 5.93
CA SER A 69 -16.32 17.28 7.35
C SER A 69 -14.91 17.28 7.95
N SER A 70 -14.56 18.33 8.69
CA SER A 70 -13.27 18.44 9.40
C SER A 70 -13.09 17.36 10.46
N LYS A 71 -14.19 16.91 11.07
CA LYS A 71 -14.20 15.91 12.14
C LYS A 71 -15.52 15.14 12.14
N ILE A 72 -15.45 13.83 12.29
CA ILE A 72 -16.61 12.97 12.50
C ILE A 72 -16.44 12.24 13.83
N GLU A 73 -17.37 12.43 14.77
CA GLU A 73 -17.40 11.67 16.02
C GLU A 73 -18.32 10.46 15.92
N PHE A 74 -17.96 9.37 16.59
CA PHE A 74 -18.72 8.13 16.61
C PHE A 74 -19.18 7.80 18.02
N TYR A 75 -20.42 7.36 18.12
CA TYR A 75 -21.07 6.94 19.35
C TYR A 75 -21.80 5.62 19.10
N ILE A 76 -21.80 4.71 20.07
CA ILE A 76 -22.50 3.43 19.98
C ILE A 76 -23.54 3.29 21.11
N SER A 77 -24.65 2.62 20.84
CA SER A 77 -25.66 2.29 21.85
C SER A 77 -26.28 0.92 21.60
N GLU A 78 -26.79 0.31 22.66
CA GLU A 78 -27.61 -0.91 22.57
C GLU A 78 -29.10 -0.60 22.32
N SER A 79 -29.58 0.61 22.64
CA SER A 79 -30.98 0.99 22.48
C SER A 79 -31.13 2.44 22.00
N LEU A 80 -32.13 2.69 21.15
CA LEU A 80 -32.50 4.07 20.81
C LEU A 80 -32.99 4.80 22.07
N PRO A 81 -32.70 6.11 22.22
CA PRO A 81 -33.42 6.95 23.16
C PRO A 81 -34.90 6.95 22.75
N GLU A 82 -35.76 6.29 23.54
CA GLU A 82 -37.20 6.52 23.45
C GLU A 82 -37.41 8.00 23.77
N TYR A 83 -38.20 8.67 22.93
CA TYR A 83 -38.55 10.10 23.01
C TYR A 83 -39.22 10.53 24.34
N PHE A 84 -39.31 9.64 25.34
CA PHE A 84 -40.08 9.77 26.58
C PHE A 84 -39.31 9.53 27.89
N ALA A 85 -37.97 9.46 27.90
CA ALA A 85 -37.20 9.29 29.14
C ALA A 85 -36.33 10.53 29.47
N PRO A 86 -36.39 11.13 30.69
CA PRO A 86 -35.63 12.34 31.06
C PRO A 86 -34.11 12.15 31.24
N TYR A 87 -33.56 10.97 30.96
CA TYR A 87 -32.14 10.65 31.13
C TYR A 87 -31.45 10.51 29.77
N GLN A 88 -31.37 11.60 29.00
CA GLN A 88 -30.85 11.59 27.63
C GLN A 88 -29.33 11.45 27.51
N ALA A 89 -28.57 11.66 28.60
CA ALA A 89 -27.11 11.76 28.52
C ALA A 89 -26.35 10.41 28.53
N GLU A 90 -26.98 9.28 28.89
CA GLU A 90 -26.26 8.03 29.17
C GLU A 90 -26.41 6.91 28.14
N ARG A 91 -27.25 7.03 27.10
CA ARG A 91 -27.49 5.89 26.19
C ARG A 91 -26.39 5.67 25.14
N PHE A 92 -25.67 6.71 24.73
CA PHE A 92 -24.65 6.61 23.68
C PHE A 92 -23.24 6.70 24.25
N ARG A 93 -22.45 5.63 24.11
CA ARG A 93 -21.03 5.59 24.48
C ARG A 93 -20.20 6.18 23.34
N ARG A 94 -19.46 7.27 23.62
CA ARG A 94 -18.51 7.87 22.66
C ARG A 94 -17.37 6.90 22.37
N LEU A 95 -17.18 6.55 21.11
CA LEU A 95 -16.10 5.68 20.62
C LEU A 95 -14.83 6.47 20.33
N GLY A 96 -14.97 7.70 19.84
CA GLY A 96 -13.86 8.56 19.43
C GLY A 96 -14.25 9.46 18.27
N TYR A 97 -13.26 10.03 17.60
CA TYR A 97 -13.47 10.86 16.41
C TYR A 97 -12.38 10.60 15.37
N VAL A 98 -12.67 11.00 14.13
CA VAL A 98 -11.73 10.93 13.00
C VAL A 98 -11.75 12.25 12.24
N SER A 99 -10.57 12.72 11.87
CA SER A 99 -10.40 13.87 10.99
C SER A 99 -10.14 13.40 9.55
N LEU A 100 -10.82 14.05 8.61
CA LEU A 100 -10.66 13.85 7.17
C LEU A 100 -9.77 14.96 6.59
N CYS A 101 -9.09 14.68 5.49
CA CYS A 101 -8.23 15.63 4.81
C CYS A 101 -9.07 16.68 4.06
N ASP A 102 -8.59 17.91 3.99
CA ASP A 102 -9.20 19.00 3.19
C ASP A 102 -9.25 18.69 1.68
N ASN A 103 -8.42 17.73 1.24
CA ASN A 103 -8.26 17.31 -0.14
C ASN A 103 -7.75 18.42 -1.09
N GLU A 104 -7.11 19.47 -0.56
CA GLU A 104 -6.53 20.54 -1.37
C GLU A 104 -5.40 20.03 -2.27
N LYS A 105 -4.63 19.04 -1.79
CA LYS A 105 -3.52 18.42 -2.52
C LYS A 105 -3.92 17.78 -3.85
N THR A 106 -5.17 17.34 -4.00
CA THR A 106 -5.69 16.76 -5.25
C THR A 106 -6.52 17.75 -6.06
N GLY A 107 -6.52 19.03 -5.67
CA GLY A 107 -7.40 20.05 -6.25
C GLY A 107 -8.88 19.79 -5.98
N CYS A 108 -9.19 19.09 -4.88
CA CYS A 108 -10.51 18.62 -4.50
C CYS A 108 -11.18 17.69 -5.53
N LYS A 109 -10.38 16.86 -6.22
CA LYS A 109 -10.86 15.94 -7.26
C LYS A 109 -10.98 14.48 -6.78
N ALA A 110 -10.16 14.06 -5.82
CA ALA A 110 -10.19 12.70 -5.28
C ALA A 110 -11.21 12.55 -4.15
N ARG A 111 -11.67 11.33 -3.84
CA ARG A 111 -12.44 11.04 -2.62
C ARG A 111 -11.53 10.35 -1.59
N GLU A 112 -11.69 10.62 -0.30
CA GLU A 112 -10.95 9.92 0.77
C GLU A 112 -11.75 8.72 1.28
N LEU A 113 -11.17 7.52 1.22
CA LEU A 113 -11.69 6.33 1.92
C LEU A 113 -10.96 6.16 3.26
N LYS A 114 -11.63 6.49 4.36
CA LYS A 114 -11.07 6.42 5.70
C LYS A 114 -11.55 5.17 6.43
N SER A 115 -10.62 4.27 6.77
CA SER A 115 -10.91 3.06 7.56
C SER A 115 -10.52 3.27 9.03
N VAL A 116 -11.41 2.90 9.95
CA VAL A 116 -11.27 3.09 11.40
C VAL A 116 -11.50 1.76 12.08
N TYR A 117 -10.52 1.27 12.84
CA TYR A 117 -10.69 0.06 13.64
C TYR A 117 -11.34 0.44 14.97
N VAL A 118 -12.43 -0.23 15.30
CA VAL A 118 -13.23 0.00 16.51
C VAL A 118 -13.47 -1.36 17.12
N ASP A 119 -13.46 -1.47 18.46
CA ASP A 119 -13.89 -2.68 19.15
C ASP A 119 -15.01 -2.32 20.12
N ALA A 120 -16.24 -2.37 19.62
CA ALA A 120 -17.41 -1.97 20.38
C ALA A 120 -18.65 -2.77 20.00
N VAL A 121 -19.45 -3.11 20.99
CA VAL A 121 -20.72 -3.84 20.83
C VAL A 121 -21.88 -2.86 20.93
N GLY A 122 -22.84 -3.00 20.04
CA GLY A 122 -24.10 -2.28 20.09
C GLY A 122 -25.01 -2.61 18.93
N GLN A 123 -26.15 -1.93 18.85
CA GLN A 123 -27.11 -2.03 17.75
C GLN A 123 -27.24 -0.70 16.99
N PHE A 124 -26.93 0.44 17.63
CA PHE A 124 -27.03 1.76 17.03
C PHE A 124 -25.67 2.45 16.97
N LEU A 125 -25.33 3.00 15.80
CA LEU A 125 -24.14 3.80 15.57
C LEU A 125 -24.57 5.22 15.20
N LYS A 126 -24.20 6.19 16.02
CA LYS A 126 -24.43 7.62 15.78
C LYS A 126 -23.14 8.28 15.28
N LEU A 127 -23.25 8.99 14.16
CA LEU A 127 -22.19 9.80 13.55
C LEU A 127 -22.52 11.28 13.72
N ILE A 128 -21.54 12.06 14.16
CA ILE A 128 -21.67 13.51 14.35
C ILE A 128 -20.62 14.22 13.48
N PHE A 129 -21.08 14.97 12.47
CA PHE A 129 -20.27 15.69 11.50
C PHE A 129 -20.12 17.14 11.93
N HIS A 130 -18.88 17.58 12.11
CA HIS A 130 -18.56 18.97 12.43
C HIS A 130 -18.43 19.83 11.16
N GLN A 131 -18.00 21.08 11.35
CA GLN A 131 -17.70 22.06 10.30
C GLN A 131 -17.01 21.43 9.07
N ASN A 132 -17.38 21.88 7.86
CA ASN A 132 -16.70 21.50 6.63
C ASN A 132 -15.31 22.15 6.50
N HIS A 133 -14.40 21.49 5.79
CA HIS A 133 -13.21 22.16 5.25
C HIS A 133 -13.64 23.19 4.20
N VAL A 134 -13.22 24.43 4.39
CA VAL A 134 -13.57 25.55 3.50
C VAL A 134 -12.78 25.42 2.21
N ASN A 135 -13.46 25.42 1.07
CA ASN A 135 -12.83 25.42 -0.24
C ASN A 135 -13.74 26.09 -1.28
N LYS A 136 -13.17 26.45 -2.43
CA LYS A 136 -13.85 27.19 -3.50
C LYS A 136 -15.04 26.47 -4.16
N TYR A 137 -15.18 25.16 -3.97
CA TYR A 137 -16.26 24.36 -4.60
C TYR A 137 -17.44 24.14 -3.65
N ASN A 138 -17.22 24.19 -2.33
CA ASN A 138 -18.26 24.02 -1.32
C ASN A 138 -18.87 25.36 -0.87
N ILE A 139 -19.54 26.03 -1.80
CA ILE A 139 -20.03 27.41 -1.63
C ILE A 139 -21.12 27.49 -0.53
N TYR A 140 -21.82 26.38 -0.27
CA TYR A 140 -22.94 26.31 0.67
C TYR A 140 -22.55 25.80 2.06
N ASN A 141 -21.25 25.65 2.37
CA ASN A 141 -20.76 25.12 3.65
C ASN A 141 -21.43 23.80 4.07
N GLN A 142 -21.51 22.85 3.14
CA GLN A 142 -22.12 21.54 3.35
C GLN A 142 -21.08 20.50 3.75
N VAL A 143 -21.51 19.47 4.48
CA VAL A 143 -20.79 18.21 4.62
C VAL A 143 -21.55 17.09 3.91
N ALA A 144 -20.80 16.13 3.38
CA ALA A 144 -21.34 15.00 2.65
C ALA A 144 -20.53 13.72 2.89
N LEU A 145 -21.24 12.60 2.90
CA LEU A 145 -20.68 11.25 3.00
C LEU A 145 -21.23 10.43 1.84
N VAL A 146 -20.35 9.89 0.99
CA VAL A 146 -20.75 9.13 -0.19
C VAL A 146 -21.23 7.74 0.20
N ALA A 147 -20.49 7.07 1.08
CA ALA A 147 -20.84 5.73 1.56
C ALA A 147 -20.23 5.45 2.95
N ILE A 148 -20.84 4.52 3.68
CA ILE A 148 -20.33 4.01 4.96
C ILE A 148 -20.48 2.50 5.03
N ASN A 149 -19.41 1.83 5.44
CA ASN A 149 -19.41 0.40 5.66
C ASN A 149 -19.15 0.06 7.11
N ILE A 150 -19.93 -0.86 7.67
CA ILE A 150 -19.76 -1.38 9.03
C ILE A 150 -19.37 -2.86 8.89
N ILE A 151 -18.22 -3.23 9.46
CA ILE A 151 -17.73 -4.62 9.44
C ILE A 151 -17.60 -5.10 10.88
N GLY A 152 -18.20 -6.25 11.18
CA GLY A 152 -18.28 -6.78 12.54
C GLY A 152 -18.68 -8.25 12.59
N ASP A 153 -18.76 -8.79 13.81
CA ASP A 153 -19.30 -10.11 14.10
C ASP A 153 -20.63 -9.96 14.89
N PRO A 154 -21.62 -10.86 14.75
CA PRO A 154 -22.82 -10.84 15.59
C PRO A 154 -22.42 -11.09 17.05
N ALA A 155 -22.97 -10.32 17.98
CA ALA A 155 -22.53 -10.34 19.39
C ALA A 155 -22.87 -11.65 20.11
N ASP A 156 -23.87 -12.40 19.64
CA ASP A 156 -24.39 -13.60 20.30
C ASP A 156 -23.62 -14.89 19.97
N PHE A 157 -22.41 -14.78 19.37
CA PHE A 157 -21.55 -15.92 19.03
C PHE A 157 -20.53 -16.34 20.11
N SER A 158 -20.72 -15.93 21.37
CA SER A 158 -19.86 -16.33 22.50
C SER A 158 -20.66 -16.99 23.65
N ASP A 159 -20.27 -18.25 23.95
CA ASP A 159 -20.31 -18.92 25.26
C ASP A 159 -21.36 -20.00 25.64
N GLU A 160 -22.12 -20.61 24.71
CA GLU A 160 -23.00 -21.76 25.06
C GLU A 160 -22.56 -23.16 24.53
N SER A 161 -21.48 -23.28 23.74
CA SER A 161 -21.03 -24.60 23.23
C SER A 161 -19.81 -25.20 23.94
N ASN A 162 -19.53 -24.80 25.19
CA ASN A 162 -18.41 -25.29 26.00
C ASN A 162 -18.79 -26.39 27.01
N THR A 163 -19.88 -27.14 26.79
CA THR A 163 -20.10 -28.42 27.50
C THR A 163 -19.16 -29.48 26.93
N ALA A 164 -17.98 -29.61 27.53
CA ALA A 164 -16.99 -30.63 27.21
C ALA A 164 -17.59 -32.04 27.40
N SER A 165 -17.91 -32.70 26.28
CA SER A 165 -18.35 -34.09 26.26
C SER A 165 -17.27 -35.00 26.85
N ARG A 166 -17.72 -35.98 27.62
CA ARG A 166 -16.94 -36.96 28.38
C ARG A 166 -15.93 -37.72 27.49
N GLU A 167 -16.18 -37.88 26.19
CA GLU A 167 -15.19 -38.42 25.25
C GLU A 167 -13.92 -37.55 25.12
N LYS A 168 -14.02 -36.21 25.13
CA LYS A 168 -12.86 -35.31 25.00
C LYS A 168 -11.92 -35.33 26.22
N LEU A 169 -12.44 -35.75 27.38
CA LEU A 169 -11.65 -35.96 28.59
C LEU A 169 -10.94 -37.32 28.60
N ILE A 170 -11.49 -38.33 27.93
CA ILE A 170 -10.90 -39.68 27.87
C ILE A 170 -9.72 -39.71 26.89
N ASP A 171 -9.83 -39.01 25.76
CA ASP A 171 -8.74 -38.87 24.79
C ASP A 171 -7.53 -38.09 25.35
N HIS A 172 -7.76 -37.18 26.30
CA HIS A 172 -6.68 -36.44 26.97
C HIS A 172 -5.89 -37.28 27.99
N TYR A 173 -6.46 -38.39 28.48
CA TYR A 173 -5.84 -39.23 29.52
C TYR A 173 -5.12 -40.48 28.97
N LEU A 174 -5.41 -40.92 27.74
CA LEU A 174 -4.93 -42.20 27.21
C LEU A 174 -3.66 -42.13 26.34
N GLY A 175 -3.00 -40.97 26.22
CA GLY A 175 -1.65 -40.89 25.66
C GLY A 175 -1.50 -41.39 24.21
N HIS A 176 -2.60 -41.52 23.46
CA HIS A 176 -2.58 -41.87 22.04
C HIS A 176 -2.31 -40.60 21.22
N ASN A 177 -1.04 -40.24 21.21
CA ASN A 177 -0.45 -39.19 20.41
C ASN A 177 -0.53 -39.55 18.91
N SER A 178 -1.52 -39.01 18.18
CA SER A 178 -1.32 -38.54 16.80
C SER A 178 -1.19 -37.00 16.79
N GLU A 179 -0.14 -36.62 17.50
CA GLU A 179 0.70 -35.43 17.52
C GLU A 179 0.46 -34.36 16.45
N ASP A 180 -0.18 -33.23 16.83
CA ASP A 180 0.50 -31.93 17.01
C ASP A 180 -0.52 -30.82 17.43
N PRO A 181 -0.50 -30.32 18.68
CA PRO A 181 -1.25 -29.13 19.08
C PRO A 181 -0.84 -27.85 18.32
N ALA A 182 0.27 -27.88 17.55
CA ALA A 182 0.66 -26.81 16.64
C ALA A 182 0.01 -26.92 15.24
N LEU A 183 -0.69 -28.01 14.91
CA LEU A 183 -1.43 -28.14 13.64
C LEU A 183 -2.91 -27.69 13.74
N GLU A 184 -3.53 -27.70 14.92
CA GLU A 184 -4.88 -27.11 15.11
C GLU A 184 -4.89 -25.57 15.06
N GLY A 185 -3.73 -24.92 15.24
CA GLY A 185 -3.57 -23.47 15.15
C GLY A 185 -3.65 -22.88 13.73
N THR A 186 -3.73 -23.72 12.70
CA THR A 186 -3.63 -23.28 11.29
C THR A 186 -4.98 -23.17 10.58
N TYR A 187 -6.05 -23.79 11.11
CA TYR A 187 -7.43 -23.67 10.58
C TYR A 187 -8.43 -23.08 11.58
N ALA A 188 -8.04 -22.88 12.85
CA ALA A 188 -8.84 -22.17 13.84
C ALA A 188 -8.85 -20.65 13.56
N ARG A 189 -9.71 -20.26 12.59
CA ARG A 189 -10.39 -18.96 12.44
C ARG A 189 -9.65 -17.79 13.12
N LYS A 190 -8.62 -17.21 12.48
CA LYS A 190 -8.11 -15.87 12.84
C LYS A 190 -9.33 -14.95 12.93
N SER A 191 -9.72 -14.59 14.15
CA SER A 191 -11.01 -13.94 14.42
C SER A 191 -11.13 -12.53 13.84
N ASP A 192 -10.06 -12.01 13.23
CA ASP A 192 -9.98 -10.66 12.65
C ASP A 192 -9.79 -10.65 11.11
N TYR A 193 -9.89 -11.79 10.42
CA TYR A 193 -9.83 -11.78 8.94
C TYR A 193 -11.11 -11.17 8.36
N ILE A 194 -10.95 -10.04 7.66
CA ILE A 194 -12.01 -9.36 6.91
C ILE A 194 -11.84 -9.74 5.43
N SER A 195 -12.90 -10.24 4.79
CA SER A 195 -12.85 -10.60 3.37
C SER A 195 -12.62 -9.35 2.50
N PRO A 196 -11.73 -9.40 1.49
CA PRO A 196 -11.62 -8.32 0.50
C PRO A 196 -12.95 -7.99 -0.21
N LEU A 197 -13.89 -8.95 -0.27
CA LEU A 197 -15.24 -8.77 -0.84
C LEU A 197 -16.20 -7.99 0.08
N ASP A 198 -15.84 -7.83 1.35
CA ASP A 198 -16.57 -7.03 2.33
C ASP A 198 -16.03 -5.59 2.43
N ASP A 199 -14.93 -5.27 1.74
CA ASP A 199 -14.37 -3.92 1.75
C ASP A 199 -15.23 -2.96 0.92
N LEU A 200 -15.44 -1.72 1.41
CA LEU A 200 -16.26 -0.71 0.74
C LEU A 200 -15.80 -0.43 -0.69
N ALA A 201 -14.50 -0.50 -0.97
CA ALA A 201 -13.98 -0.29 -2.31
C ALA A 201 -14.53 -1.33 -3.31
N PHE A 202 -14.75 -2.58 -2.89
CA PHE A 202 -15.28 -3.63 -3.77
C PHE A 202 -16.67 -3.26 -4.28
N ASP A 203 -17.60 -2.89 -3.41
CA ASP A 203 -18.96 -2.51 -3.82
C ASP A 203 -19.03 -1.19 -4.60
N MET A 204 -18.14 -0.24 -4.31
CA MET A 204 -18.16 1.08 -4.95
C MET A 204 -17.62 1.09 -6.38
N TYR A 205 -16.89 0.04 -6.81
CA TYR A 205 -16.31 -0.04 -8.16
C TYR A 205 -16.80 -1.22 -8.99
N GLN A 206 -17.53 -2.16 -8.38
CA GLN A 206 -18.08 -3.34 -9.05
C GLN A 206 -19.55 -3.13 -9.41
N ASP A 207 -19.99 -3.77 -10.50
CA ASP A 207 -21.41 -3.95 -10.79
C ASP A 207 -22.09 -4.77 -9.67
N PRO A 208 -23.25 -4.34 -9.14
CA PRO A 208 -23.90 -5.01 -8.01
C PRO A 208 -24.26 -6.48 -8.24
N GLU A 209 -24.67 -6.86 -9.46
CA GLU A 209 -25.05 -8.25 -9.75
C GLU A 209 -23.80 -9.13 -9.85
N VAL A 210 -22.75 -8.63 -10.53
CA VAL A 210 -21.46 -9.34 -10.62
C VAL A 210 -20.83 -9.48 -9.23
N ALA A 211 -20.89 -8.46 -8.39
CA ALA A 211 -20.43 -8.51 -7.00
C ALA A 211 -21.13 -9.64 -6.22
N GLN A 212 -22.44 -9.82 -6.42
CA GLN A 212 -23.20 -10.90 -5.78
C GLN A 212 -22.82 -12.29 -6.31
N ILE A 213 -22.56 -12.42 -7.61
CA ILE A 213 -22.05 -13.66 -8.20
C ILE A 213 -20.67 -14.00 -7.62
N ILE A 214 -19.77 -13.02 -7.55
CA ILE A 214 -18.43 -13.18 -6.97
C ILE A 214 -18.50 -13.68 -5.52
N ARG A 215 -19.38 -13.12 -4.69
CA ARG A 215 -19.58 -13.57 -3.29
C ARG A 215 -20.02 -15.04 -3.23
N LYS A 216 -20.96 -15.44 -4.09
CA LYS A 216 -21.43 -16.83 -4.14
C LYS A 216 -20.34 -17.79 -4.61
N LEU A 217 -19.55 -17.40 -5.61
CA LEU A 217 -18.39 -18.20 -6.06
C LEU A 217 -17.30 -18.29 -4.99
N ASP A 218 -17.07 -17.23 -4.22
CA ASP A 218 -16.11 -17.27 -3.11
C ASP A 218 -16.55 -18.22 -1.99
N GLU A 219 -17.85 -18.27 -1.67
CA GLU A 219 -18.40 -19.28 -0.75
C GLU A 219 -18.19 -20.70 -1.29
N ARG A 220 -18.54 -20.96 -2.56
CA ARG A 220 -18.30 -22.26 -3.20
C ARG A 220 -16.82 -22.62 -3.22
N LYS A 221 -15.93 -21.64 -3.40
CA LYS A 221 -14.48 -21.84 -3.35
C LYS A 221 -14.05 -22.24 -1.94
N ARG A 222 -14.56 -21.58 -0.90
CA ARG A 222 -14.30 -21.95 0.50
C ARG A 222 -14.78 -23.36 0.81
N GLU A 223 -15.99 -23.73 0.37
CA GLU A 223 -16.48 -25.11 0.48
C GLU A 223 -15.60 -26.12 -0.29
N ALA A 224 -15.15 -25.77 -1.49
CA ALA A 224 -14.29 -26.63 -2.30
C ALA A 224 -12.94 -26.87 -1.63
N VAL A 225 -12.35 -25.85 -0.99
CA VAL A 225 -11.13 -25.97 -0.19
C VAL A 225 -11.36 -26.85 1.04
N GLN A 226 -12.48 -26.67 1.76
CA GLN A 226 -12.84 -27.51 2.92
C GLN A 226 -13.06 -28.98 2.54
N LYS A 227 -13.59 -29.24 1.35
CA LYS A 227 -13.81 -30.59 0.79
C LYS A 227 -12.57 -31.14 0.07
N GLU A 228 -11.41 -30.49 0.19
CA GLU A 228 -10.14 -30.85 -0.46
C GLU A 228 -10.20 -30.96 -2.00
N ARG A 229 -11.18 -30.31 -2.62
CA ARG A 229 -11.34 -30.26 -4.10
C ARG A 229 -10.52 -29.11 -4.67
N TYR A 230 -9.20 -29.19 -4.55
CA TYR A 230 -8.29 -28.08 -4.86
C TYR A 230 -8.31 -27.64 -6.32
N ASP A 231 -8.45 -28.56 -7.28
CA ASP A 231 -8.55 -28.20 -8.71
C ASP A 231 -9.82 -27.41 -9.01
N TYR A 232 -10.94 -27.78 -8.40
CA TYR A 232 -12.19 -27.03 -8.52
C TYR A 232 -12.10 -25.67 -7.82
N ALA A 233 -11.49 -25.61 -6.64
CA ALA A 233 -11.21 -24.34 -5.96
C ALA A 233 -10.30 -23.41 -6.79
N LYS A 234 -9.35 -23.97 -7.55
CA LYS A 234 -8.49 -23.22 -8.48
C LYS A 234 -9.29 -22.64 -9.65
N LYS A 235 -10.20 -23.43 -10.24
CA LYS A 235 -11.13 -22.95 -11.30
C LYS A 235 -12.03 -21.82 -10.78
N LEU A 236 -12.61 -21.98 -9.59
CA LEU A 236 -13.44 -20.93 -8.96
C LEU A 236 -12.62 -19.67 -8.65
N LYS A 237 -11.38 -19.81 -8.19
CA LYS A 237 -10.48 -18.67 -7.96
C LYS A 237 -10.21 -17.88 -9.24
N GLN A 238 -9.98 -18.56 -10.36
CA GLN A 238 -9.76 -17.93 -11.67
C GLN A 238 -11.03 -17.20 -12.11
N ALA A 239 -12.19 -17.84 -12.06
CA ALA A 239 -13.46 -17.22 -12.43
C ALA A 239 -13.81 -16.00 -11.56
N ILE A 240 -13.49 -16.02 -10.26
CA ILE A 240 -13.64 -14.83 -9.40
C ILE A 240 -12.76 -13.68 -9.90
N ALA A 241 -11.51 -13.95 -10.29
CA ALA A 241 -10.60 -12.92 -10.80
C ALA A 241 -11.06 -12.34 -12.14
N ASP A 242 -11.62 -13.17 -13.02
CA ASP A 242 -12.14 -12.74 -14.31
C ASP A 242 -13.44 -11.95 -14.15
N LEU A 243 -14.35 -12.40 -13.28
CA LEU A 243 -15.56 -11.65 -12.93
C LEU A 243 -15.28 -10.31 -12.27
N GLN A 244 -14.21 -10.18 -11.47
CA GLN A 244 -13.80 -8.89 -10.92
C GLN A 244 -13.48 -7.87 -12.03
N LYS A 245 -12.80 -8.29 -13.09
CA LYS A 245 -12.52 -7.42 -14.26
C LYS A 245 -13.80 -7.04 -15.00
N VAL A 246 -14.72 -8.00 -15.14
CA VAL A 246 -16.02 -7.76 -15.79
C VAL A 246 -16.85 -6.77 -15.00
N GLY A 247 -16.99 -6.97 -13.68
CA GLY A 247 -17.81 -6.12 -12.83
C GLY A 247 -17.26 -4.69 -12.72
N GLU A 248 -15.93 -4.49 -12.74
CA GLU A 248 -15.31 -3.17 -12.86
C GLU A 248 -15.65 -2.50 -14.19
N ARG A 249 -15.62 -3.24 -15.30
CA ARG A 249 -15.96 -2.70 -16.62
C ARG A 249 -17.44 -2.33 -16.74
N LEU A 250 -18.33 -3.19 -16.26
CA LEU A 250 -19.76 -2.88 -16.17
C LEU A 250 -20.03 -1.68 -15.25
N GLY A 251 -19.33 -1.59 -14.12
CA GLY A 251 -19.37 -0.43 -13.23
C GLY A 251 -18.98 0.87 -13.93
N ARG A 252 -17.92 0.87 -14.75
CA ARG A 252 -17.53 2.03 -15.58
C ARG A 252 -18.60 2.41 -16.60
N TYR A 253 -19.17 1.44 -17.32
CA TYR A 253 -20.25 1.73 -18.26
C TYR A 253 -21.48 2.32 -17.58
N GLU A 254 -21.81 1.88 -16.37
CA GLU A 254 -22.91 2.45 -15.61
C GLU A 254 -22.65 3.92 -15.21
N VAL A 255 -21.40 4.25 -14.85
CA VAL A 255 -20.98 5.64 -14.60
C VAL A 255 -21.05 6.49 -15.86
N GLU A 256 -20.52 5.99 -16.99
CA GLU A 256 -20.57 6.67 -18.29
C GLU A 256 -22.01 6.90 -18.75
N LYS A 257 -22.88 5.89 -18.60
CA LYS A 257 -24.31 5.97 -18.89
C LYS A 257 -24.97 7.08 -18.06
N ARG A 258 -24.72 7.15 -16.74
CA ARG A 258 -25.25 8.23 -15.91
C ARG A 258 -24.70 9.60 -16.33
N CYS A 259 -23.41 9.71 -16.60
CA CYS A 259 -22.81 10.96 -17.08
C CYS A 259 -23.45 11.42 -18.40
N ALA A 260 -23.80 10.49 -19.29
CA ALA A 260 -24.50 10.79 -20.54
C ALA A 260 -25.95 11.26 -20.27
N VAL A 261 -26.68 10.58 -19.37
CA VAL A 261 -28.02 11.02 -18.94
C VAL A 261 -27.99 12.42 -18.32
N GLU A 262 -27.01 12.72 -17.46
CA GLU A 262 -26.84 14.03 -16.82
C GLU A 262 -26.48 15.14 -17.83
N LYS A 263 -25.82 14.80 -18.93
CA LYS A 263 -25.51 15.71 -20.04
C LYS A 263 -26.63 15.79 -21.07
N GLU A 264 -27.75 15.11 -20.83
CA GLU A 264 -28.88 14.97 -21.78
C GLU A 264 -28.47 14.34 -23.12
N ASP A 265 -27.36 13.59 -23.13
CA ASP A 265 -26.90 12.79 -24.28
C ASP A 265 -27.55 11.40 -24.21
N TYR A 266 -28.85 11.37 -24.53
CA TYR A 266 -29.66 10.15 -24.44
C TYR A 266 -29.24 9.08 -25.46
N ASP A 267 -28.65 9.48 -26.60
CA ASP A 267 -28.13 8.55 -27.60
C ASP A 267 -26.92 7.79 -27.05
N LEU A 268 -25.96 8.51 -26.46
CA LEU A 268 -24.82 7.87 -25.79
C LEU A 268 -25.28 7.05 -24.58
N ALA A 269 -26.25 7.53 -23.79
CA ALA A 269 -26.80 6.76 -22.67
C ALA A 269 -27.44 5.44 -23.15
N LYS A 270 -28.15 5.46 -24.28
CA LYS A 270 -28.74 4.28 -24.90
C LYS A 270 -27.67 3.32 -25.43
N GLU A 271 -26.64 3.85 -26.11
CA GLU A 271 -25.49 3.07 -26.58
C GLU A 271 -24.79 2.37 -25.41
N LYS A 272 -24.51 3.11 -24.33
CA LYS A 272 -23.87 2.56 -23.13
C LYS A 272 -24.73 1.49 -22.46
N LYS A 273 -26.04 1.69 -22.38
CA LYS A 273 -26.97 0.67 -21.90
C LYS A 273 -26.90 -0.61 -22.75
N GLN A 274 -26.89 -0.48 -24.07
CA GLN A 274 -26.78 -1.63 -24.98
C GLN A 274 -25.42 -2.33 -24.84
N GLN A 275 -24.32 -1.58 -24.75
CA GLN A 275 -22.98 -2.13 -24.48
C GLN A 275 -22.93 -2.91 -23.17
N MET A 276 -23.60 -2.43 -22.12
CA MET A 276 -23.70 -3.15 -20.84
C MET A 276 -24.48 -4.45 -20.97
N GLU A 277 -25.63 -4.42 -21.62
CA GLU A 277 -26.49 -5.61 -21.80
C GLU A 277 -25.78 -6.66 -22.67
N GLN A 278 -25.15 -6.26 -23.78
CA GLN A 278 -24.37 -7.13 -24.64
C GLN A 278 -23.17 -7.74 -23.90
N TYR A 279 -22.38 -6.90 -23.21
CA TYR A 279 -21.20 -7.37 -22.50
C TYR A 279 -21.56 -8.31 -21.33
N ARG A 280 -22.67 -8.05 -20.65
CA ARG A 280 -23.19 -8.93 -19.60
C ARG A 280 -23.61 -10.28 -20.19
N ALA A 281 -24.32 -10.29 -21.32
CA ALA A 281 -24.73 -11.52 -22.00
C ALA A 281 -23.52 -12.35 -22.45
N GLU A 282 -22.53 -11.73 -23.11
CA GLU A 282 -21.29 -12.39 -23.55
C GLU A 282 -20.55 -13.06 -22.37
N VAL A 283 -20.41 -12.36 -21.24
CA VAL A 283 -19.71 -12.91 -20.08
C VAL A 283 -20.50 -14.03 -19.42
N TYR A 284 -21.83 -13.91 -19.31
CA TYR A 284 -22.65 -14.95 -18.68
C TYR A 284 -22.69 -16.21 -19.53
N GLU A 285 -22.73 -16.09 -20.86
CA GLU A 285 -22.58 -17.21 -21.79
C GLU A 285 -21.21 -17.91 -21.60
N GLN A 286 -20.12 -17.13 -21.50
CA GLN A 286 -18.79 -17.69 -21.21
C GLN A 286 -18.73 -18.42 -19.87
N LEU A 287 -19.38 -17.91 -18.82
CA LEU A 287 -19.37 -18.54 -17.50
C LEU A 287 -20.23 -19.81 -17.43
N GLU A 288 -21.34 -19.84 -18.17
CA GLU A 288 -22.15 -21.06 -18.38
C GLU A 288 -21.35 -22.14 -19.11
N LEU A 289 -20.58 -21.75 -20.14
CA LEU A 289 -19.76 -22.66 -20.94
C LEU A 289 -18.67 -23.37 -20.11
N HIS A 290 -18.21 -22.73 -19.03
CA HIS A 290 -17.23 -23.31 -18.10
C HIS A 290 -17.86 -24.14 -16.95
N SER A 291 -19.18 -24.35 -16.96
CA SER A 291 -19.95 -25.04 -15.91
C SER A 291 -19.75 -24.45 -14.50
N LEU A 292 -19.54 -23.14 -14.40
CA LEU A 292 -19.29 -22.46 -13.12
C LEU A 292 -20.53 -21.78 -12.53
N LEU A 293 -21.61 -21.66 -13.29
CA LEU A 293 -22.89 -21.11 -12.85
C LEU A 293 -23.96 -22.21 -12.75
N ASP A 294 -24.61 -22.34 -11.59
CA ASP A 294 -25.88 -23.08 -11.52
C ASP A 294 -27.01 -22.18 -12.03
N ALA A 295 -27.96 -22.77 -12.75
CA ALA A 295 -29.15 -22.10 -13.28
C ALA A 295 -30.00 -21.36 -12.23
N GLU A 296 -29.83 -21.63 -10.92
CA GLU A 296 -30.46 -20.88 -9.83
C GLU A 296 -29.87 -19.48 -9.59
N LEU A 297 -28.71 -19.14 -10.17
CA LEU A 297 -28.03 -17.87 -9.94
C LEU A 297 -28.71 -16.67 -10.61
N MET A 298 -29.62 -16.90 -11.56
CA MET A 298 -30.24 -15.88 -12.43
C MET A 298 -31.62 -15.39 -11.97
N ARG A 299 -32.09 -15.70 -10.76
CA ARG A 299 -33.32 -15.06 -10.24
C ARG A 299 -33.03 -13.66 -9.70
N ARG A 300 -33.58 -12.63 -10.37
CA ARG A 300 -33.66 -11.23 -9.94
C ARG A 300 -33.97 -11.12 -8.44
N PRO A 301 -33.05 -10.62 -7.60
CA PRO A 301 -33.35 -10.21 -6.24
C PRO A 301 -33.58 -8.69 -6.22
N PHE A 302 -34.69 -8.25 -6.83
CA PHE A 302 -35.28 -6.92 -6.63
C PHE A 302 -36.79 -7.08 -6.45
N ASP A 303 -37.19 -7.90 -5.47
CA ASP A 303 -38.57 -8.02 -4.99
C ASP A 303 -38.58 -8.55 -3.54
N LEU A 304 -37.71 -7.99 -2.67
CA LEU A 304 -37.85 -8.17 -1.22
C LEU A 304 -38.45 -6.90 -0.63
N PRO A 305 -39.75 -6.91 -0.27
CA PRO A 305 -40.34 -5.85 0.52
C PRO A 305 -39.66 -5.82 1.88
N LEU A 306 -39.12 -4.66 2.26
CA LEU A 306 -38.81 -4.35 3.65
C LEU A 306 -40.13 -4.38 4.45
N GLN A 307 -40.51 -5.55 4.98
CA GLN A 307 -41.58 -5.63 5.98
C GLN A 307 -41.04 -5.14 7.32
N PRO A 308 -41.63 -4.09 7.93
CA PRO A 308 -41.27 -3.66 9.27
C PRO A 308 -41.66 -4.74 10.30
N LEU A 309 -40.69 -5.17 11.11
CA LEU A 309 -40.91 -5.98 12.31
C LEU A 309 -41.81 -5.22 13.30
N ALA A 310 -43.11 -5.47 13.24
CA ALA A 310 -44.07 -5.17 14.31
C ALA A 310 -44.30 -6.42 15.16
N ARG A 311 -44.35 -6.21 16.48
CA ARG A 311 -44.30 -7.21 17.54
C ARG A 311 -45.50 -8.18 17.54
N SER A 312 -45.20 -9.40 17.98
CA SER A 312 -46.07 -10.53 18.36
C SER A 312 -47.43 -10.16 18.99
N GLY A 313 -48.51 -10.87 18.59
CA GLY A 313 -49.79 -10.86 19.31
C GLY A 313 -51.01 -11.47 18.59
N SER A 314 -51.00 -12.79 18.34
CA SER A 314 -52.15 -13.74 18.26
C SER A 314 -53.27 -13.63 17.19
N PRO A 315 -53.90 -14.78 16.81
CA PRO A 315 -54.40 -15.03 15.45
C PRO A 315 -55.93 -15.29 15.33
N CYS A 316 -56.51 -15.04 14.15
CA CYS A 316 -57.78 -15.66 13.74
C CYS A 316 -57.95 -15.74 12.21
N HIS A 317 -57.73 -16.94 11.68
CA HIS A 317 -58.54 -17.68 10.69
C HIS A 317 -58.81 -17.18 9.24
N GLN A 318 -58.36 -18.06 8.31
CA GLN A 318 -58.99 -18.56 7.05
C GLN A 318 -58.52 -18.04 5.66
N LYS A 319 -57.48 -18.73 5.12
CA LYS A 319 -57.41 -19.63 3.92
C LYS A 319 -57.92 -19.21 2.50
N PRO A 320 -57.38 -19.78 1.39
CA PRO A 320 -56.74 -19.03 0.28
C PRO A 320 -57.10 -19.50 -1.17
N MET A 321 -56.35 -18.99 -2.18
CA MET A 321 -55.94 -19.60 -3.49
C MET A 321 -56.66 -19.15 -4.81
N PRO A 322 -56.05 -19.34 -6.03
CA PRO A 322 -55.59 -18.24 -6.94
C PRO A 322 -55.93 -18.42 -8.46
N SER A 323 -55.60 -17.46 -9.35
CA SER A 323 -55.37 -17.70 -10.81
C SER A 323 -54.63 -16.54 -11.53
N LEU A 324 -53.60 -16.86 -12.32
CA LEU A 324 -52.98 -16.10 -13.45
C LEU A 324 -53.90 -16.16 -14.71
N PRO A 325 -53.60 -15.65 -15.96
CA PRO A 325 -52.38 -15.03 -16.55
C PRO A 325 -52.57 -13.84 -17.58
N GLN A 326 -51.43 -13.24 -17.98
CA GLN A 326 -51.02 -12.64 -19.29
C GLN A 326 -51.96 -11.79 -20.18
N LEU A 327 -51.51 -10.56 -20.53
CA LEU A 327 -51.51 -10.06 -21.92
C LEU A 327 -50.45 -8.95 -22.13
N GLU A 328 -49.74 -9.05 -23.26
CA GLU A 328 -48.61 -8.25 -23.72
C GLU A 328 -49.01 -6.92 -24.44
N GLU A 329 -48.10 -5.95 -24.32
CA GLU A 329 -47.60 -4.94 -25.27
C GLU A 329 -48.47 -4.29 -26.37
N ARG A 330 -48.60 -2.96 -26.27
CA ARG A 330 -48.38 -1.89 -27.29
C ARG A 330 -48.88 -0.58 -26.66
N GLY A 331 -48.11 0.50 -26.50
CA GLY A 331 -47.39 1.24 -27.52
C GLY A 331 -48.13 2.57 -27.76
N THR A 332 -47.39 3.69 -27.74
CA THR A 332 -47.71 5.01 -28.34
C THR A 332 -48.16 6.15 -27.40
N GLU A 333 -47.16 6.96 -27.04
CA GLU A 333 -47.05 8.42 -27.24
C GLU A 333 -48.09 9.44 -26.69
N ASN A 334 -47.51 10.42 -25.99
CA ASN A 334 -47.71 11.87 -26.13
C ASN A 334 -48.86 12.61 -25.40
N GLN A 335 -48.38 13.49 -24.51
CA GLN A 335 -48.76 14.89 -24.28
C GLN A 335 -49.93 15.21 -23.34
N PHE A 336 -49.63 16.24 -22.53
CA PHE A 336 -50.48 17.21 -21.83
C PHE A 336 -50.80 17.03 -20.33
N ALA A 337 -50.22 17.99 -19.59
CA ALA A 337 -50.85 18.88 -18.62
C ALA A 337 -51.05 18.41 -17.16
N GLU A 338 -50.35 19.11 -16.26
CA GLU A 338 -50.65 19.23 -14.83
C GLU A 338 -52.09 19.67 -14.58
N PRO A 339 -52.66 19.25 -13.42
CA PRO A 339 -53.51 20.12 -12.64
C PRO A 339 -52.94 20.36 -11.24
N PHE A 340 -52.75 21.65 -10.94
CA PHE A 340 -52.69 22.23 -9.60
C PHE A 340 -53.78 21.64 -8.67
N LEU A 341 -53.39 21.27 -7.45
CA LEU A 341 -54.28 21.36 -6.29
C LEU A 341 -53.57 22.06 -5.13
N GLN A 342 -54.22 23.15 -4.73
CA GLN A 342 -53.85 24.14 -3.75
C GLN A 342 -54.61 23.83 -2.45
N GLU A 343 -53.92 23.51 -1.36
CA GLU A 343 -54.50 23.58 0.00
C GLU A 343 -53.65 24.50 0.90
N LYS A 344 -54.15 25.74 0.94
CA LYS A 344 -54.23 26.72 2.04
C LYS A 344 -53.31 26.58 3.28
N PRO A 345 -52.61 27.67 3.67
CA PRO A 345 -52.00 27.81 4.99
C PRO A 345 -53.00 28.39 5.99
N SER A 346 -52.94 27.94 7.25
CA SER A 346 -53.60 28.60 8.39
C SER A 346 -52.64 28.76 9.54
N SER A 347 -52.32 30.02 9.78
CA SER A 347 -51.63 30.64 10.90
C SER A 347 -52.39 30.44 12.23
N TYR A 348 -51.66 30.13 13.29
CA TYR A 348 -52.03 30.50 14.64
C TYR A 348 -50.86 31.25 15.28
N SER A 349 -51.02 32.56 15.37
CA SER A 349 -50.19 33.45 16.16
C SER A 349 -50.67 33.40 17.62
N LEU A 350 -49.76 33.15 18.56
CA LEU A 350 -49.92 33.60 19.94
C LEU A 350 -48.65 34.34 20.37
N THR A 351 -48.80 35.66 20.32
CA THR A 351 -47.88 36.69 20.79
C THR A 351 -48.07 36.86 22.29
N ILE A 352 -47.02 36.63 23.10
CA ILE A 352 -46.89 37.28 24.42
C ILE A 352 -45.41 37.65 24.62
N SER A 353 -45.14 38.96 24.67
CA SER A 353 -43.96 39.59 25.25
C SER A 353 -44.45 40.66 26.23
N PRO A 354 -43.76 40.88 27.35
CA PRO A 354 -43.25 42.23 27.65
C PRO A 354 -41.81 42.17 28.21
N GLN A 355 -40.84 42.86 27.61
CA GLN A 355 -40.38 44.23 27.95
C GLN A 355 -39.93 44.43 29.41
N HIS A 356 -38.64 44.72 29.62
CA HIS A 356 -38.08 45.91 30.30
C HIS A 356 -36.54 45.76 30.42
N SER A 357 -35.76 46.54 29.64
CA SER A 357 -35.04 47.78 30.05
C SER A 357 -33.74 47.48 30.83
N ALA A 358 -32.57 47.45 30.18
CA ALA A 358 -31.67 48.57 29.83
C ALA A 358 -30.64 48.89 30.93
N VAL A 359 -29.35 48.96 30.56
CA VAL A 359 -28.29 49.92 30.96
C VAL A 359 -26.93 49.41 30.44
N ASP A 360 -26.42 50.13 29.44
CA ASP A 360 -25.04 50.24 28.92
C ASP A 360 -24.21 51.15 29.89
N PRO A 361 -22.93 51.58 29.73
CA PRO A 361 -21.97 51.42 28.60
C PRO A 361 -20.45 51.35 29.02
N LEU A 362 -19.53 51.53 28.03
CA LEU A 362 -18.15 52.11 28.11
C LEU A 362 -16.98 51.13 28.46
N LEU A 363 -15.75 51.13 27.88
CA LEU A 363 -14.96 51.99 26.96
C LEU A 363 -13.60 51.25 26.61
N PRO A 364 -12.64 51.77 25.80
CA PRO A 364 -12.07 51.06 24.63
C PRO A 364 -10.52 51.07 24.48
N ALA A 365 -10.05 50.46 23.37
CA ALA A 365 -8.96 50.83 22.44
C ALA A 365 -7.54 51.20 22.94
N THR A 366 -6.50 50.54 22.39
CA THR A 366 -5.38 51.21 21.66
C THR A 366 -4.67 50.23 20.70
N ASP A 367 -4.19 50.80 19.59
CA ASP A 367 -3.99 50.25 18.24
C ASP A 367 -2.46 50.20 17.87
N PRO A 368 -1.98 50.08 16.60
CA PRO A 368 -0.99 49.06 16.17
C PRO A 368 0.27 49.64 15.46
N HIS A 369 1.14 48.78 14.88
CA HIS A 369 1.72 48.86 13.50
C HIS A 369 3.10 48.15 13.28
N PRO A 370 3.46 47.76 12.02
CA PRO A 370 4.08 46.46 11.72
C PRO A 370 5.32 46.49 10.75
N LYS A 371 5.73 45.28 10.33
CA LYS A 371 6.51 44.85 9.13
C LYS A 371 8.04 44.71 9.27
N ILE A 372 8.58 43.52 8.98
CA ILE A 372 9.28 43.12 7.72
C ILE A 372 9.97 41.74 7.90
N ASN A 373 9.87 40.93 6.83
CA ASN A 373 10.44 39.62 6.48
C ASN A 373 11.84 39.23 7.02
N ALA A 374 12.02 37.93 7.34
CA ALA A 374 12.95 37.01 6.64
C ALA A 374 12.92 35.58 7.24
N GLU A 375 12.85 34.58 6.35
CA GLU A 375 13.45 33.23 6.43
C GLU A 375 13.14 32.27 7.60
N SER A 376 12.42 31.17 7.34
CA SER A 376 12.81 29.79 7.78
C SER A 376 11.73 28.72 7.52
N LEU A 377 12.12 27.68 6.77
CA LEU A 377 11.83 26.23 6.89
C LEU A 377 10.48 25.74 7.48
N PRO A 378 9.68 24.92 6.77
CA PRO A 378 8.55 24.22 7.36
C PRO A 378 8.95 22.82 7.86
N TYR A 379 9.22 22.71 9.17
CA TYR A 379 8.96 21.53 9.98
C TYR A 379 8.53 22.05 11.36
N ASP A 380 7.25 21.94 11.72
CA ASP A 380 6.77 22.27 13.07
C ASP A 380 5.81 21.17 13.54
N GLU A 381 6.37 20.28 14.36
CA GLU A 381 5.64 19.58 15.41
C GLU A 381 5.21 20.62 16.45
N ARG A 382 3.93 21.00 16.45
CA ARG A 382 3.35 21.78 17.56
C ARG A 382 2.25 21.00 18.28
N PRO A 383 2.47 20.55 19.54
CA PRO A 383 1.45 19.94 20.38
C PRO A 383 0.60 21.01 21.12
N LEU A 384 -0.50 20.57 21.76
CA LEU A 384 -1.32 21.14 22.86
C LEU A 384 -2.84 21.05 22.53
N PRO A 385 -3.79 21.09 23.51
CA PRO A 385 -3.69 21.09 24.97
C PRO A 385 -4.62 20.10 25.72
N ALA A 386 -4.28 19.78 26.97
CA ALA A 386 -5.10 19.02 27.91
C ALA A 386 -6.35 19.79 28.38
N ILE A 387 -7.47 19.09 28.51
CA ILE A 387 -8.75 19.60 29.05
C ILE A 387 -8.65 19.66 30.58
N ARG A 388 -8.72 20.88 31.13
CA ARG A 388 -9.02 21.17 32.54
C ARG A 388 -10.46 20.73 32.86
N LYS A 389 -10.64 19.88 33.86
CA LYS A 389 -11.92 19.73 34.57
C LYS A 389 -12.01 20.78 35.66
N HIS A 390 -13.04 21.61 35.59
CA HIS A 390 -13.49 22.49 36.67
C HIS A 390 -13.97 21.64 37.86
N TYR A 391 -13.40 21.89 39.05
CA TYR A 391 -14.10 21.76 40.32
C TYR A 391 -14.08 23.15 40.95
N GLY A 392 -15.25 23.75 41.11
CA GLY A 392 -15.45 24.90 41.98
C GLY A 392 -15.97 24.41 43.32
N GLU A 393 -15.33 24.80 44.42
CA GLU A 393 -15.96 25.51 45.53
C GLU A 393 -14.89 25.91 46.56
N ALA A 394 -15.13 27.05 47.20
CA ALA A 394 -14.20 27.95 47.87
C ALA A 394 -13.72 27.49 49.25
N VAL A 395 -12.57 27.99 49.72
CA VAL A 395 -12.31 28.61 51.06
C VAL A 395 -10.89 29.26 51.09
N VAL A 396 -10.83 30.61 50.99
CA VAL A 396 -10.14 31.63 51.83
C VAL A 396 -8.69 31.37 52.35
N GLU A 397 -7.64 31.97 51.74
CA GLU A 397 -6.78 33.13 52.19
C GLU A 397 -5.67 32.81 53.24
N PRO A 398 -4.59 33.61 53.44
CA PRO A 398 -3.79 34.44 52.51
C PRO A 398 -2.25 34.39 52.74
N GLU A 399 -1.57 35.20 51.92
CA GLU A 399 -0.15 35.43 51.64
C GLU A 399 0.74 35.96 52.78
N MET A 400 2.07 35.73 52.71
CA MET A 400 3.07 36.76 53.07
C MET A 400 4.48 36.54 52.46
N SER A 401 4.83 37.49 51.60
CA SER A 401 6.11 38.22 51.45
C SER A 401 7.43 37.56 50.97
N ASN A 402 7.92 38.19 49.89
CA ASN A 402 9.19 38.07 49.16
C ASN A 402 10.46 38.38 49.97
N ALA A 403 11.59 37.79 49.55
CA ALA A 403 12.87 38.49 49.45
C ALA A 403 13.78 37.80 48.42
N ASP A 404 14.26 38.59 47.45
CA ASP A 404 15.30 38.30 46.46
C ASP A 404 16.55 37.68 47.09
N ILE A 405 17.24 36.79 46.35
CA ILE A 405 18.71 36.74 46.21
C ILE A 405 19.06 35.65 45.18
N SER A 406 19.66 36.11 44.09
CA SER A 406 20.56 35.42 43.16
C SER A 406 20.95 33.97 43.47
N ASP A 407 20.41 33.01 42.71
CA ASP A 407 21.19 31.88 42.17
C ASP A 407 20.36 31.13 41.11
N ALA A 408 20.41 31.61 39.86
CA ALA A 408 19.70 30.99 38.74
C ALA A 408 20.46 29.74 38.24
N ARG A 409 20.47 28.67 39.05
CA ARG A 409 20.86 27.32 38.63
C ARG A 409 20.05 26.27 39.41
N ARG A 410 19.17 25.55 38.69
CA ARG A 410 18.35 24.39 39.12
C ARG A 410 17.24 24.68 40.14
N GLY A 411 16.01 24.88 39.65
CA GLY A 411 14.82 24.83 40.49
C GLY A 411 13.56 24.70 39.65
N GLY A 412 12.75 23.68 39.91
CA GLY A 412 11.47 23.49 39.21
C GLY A 412 10.78 22.16 39.52
N MET A 413 10.33 22.02 40.78
CA MET A 413 9.31 21.11 41.35
C MET A 413 9.83 20.36 42.58
N LEU A 414 9.52 20.88 43.78
CA LEU A 414 9.72 20.26 45.08
C LEU A 414 8.35 19.82 45.62
N GLY A 415 7.85 18.68 45.16
CA GLY A 415 6.76 17.95 45.81
C GLY A 415 7.22 16.51 46.08
N GLU A 416 6.94 15.93 47.24
CA GLU A 416 7.34 14.55 47.52
C GLU A 416 6.76 13.57 46.48
N PRO A 417 7.47 12.48 46.13
CA PRO A 417 6.94 11.44 45.27
C PRO A 417 5.64 10.86 45.83
N GLU A 418 4.66 10.58 44.99
CA GLU A 418 3.44 9.91 45.46
C GLU A 418 3.75 8.52 46.06
N PRO A 419 2.96 8.06 47.04
CA PRO A 419 3.17 6.76 47.66
C PRO A 419 3.01 5.62 46.65
N LEU A 420 3.76 4.54 46.88
CA LEU A 420 3.67 3.32 46.09
C LEU A 420 2.27 2.70 46.22
N THR A 421 1.66 2.36 45.08
CA THR A 421 0.42 1.56 45.10
C THR A 421 0.66 0.19 45.72
N GLU A 422 -0.35 -0.44 46.32
CA GLU A 422 -0.26 -1.79 46.91
C GLU A 422 0.36 -2.83 45.96
N LYS A 423 0.01 -2.76 44.68
CA LYS A 423 0.61 -3.62 43.64
C LYS A 423 2.12 -3.37 43.48
N ALA A 424 2.52 -2.09 43.43
CA ALA A 424 3.92 -1.70 43.30
C ALA A 424 4.72 -2.09 44.55
N LEU A 425 4.13 -1.98 45.74
CA LEU A 425 4.74 -2.35 47.01
C LEU A 425 5.07 -3.85 47.07
N ARG A 426 4.13 -4.71 46.62
CA ARG A 426 4.36 -6.16 46.50
C ARG A 426 5.39 -6.52 45.43
N GLU A 427 5.30 -5.89 44.25
CA GLU A 427 6.23 -6.17 43.14
C GLU A 427 7.66 -5.73 43.46
N ALA A 428 7.81 -4.59 44.15
CA ALA A 428 9.09 -3.97 44.45
C ALA A 428 9.61 -4.27 45.87
N SER A 429 8.95 -5.14 46.65
CA SER A 429 9.30 -5.45 48.05
C SER A 429 10.81 -5.70 48.25
N SER A 430 11.40 -6.61 47.48
CA SER A 430 12.83 -6.90 47.57
C SER A 430 13.73 -5.72 47.16
N ALA A 431 13.27 -4.84 46.27
CA ALA A 431 13.99 -3.62 45.91
C ALA A 431 13.87 -2.56 47.01
N ILE A 432 12.74 -2.48 47.70
CA ILE A 432 12.51 -1.58 48.84
C ILE A 432 13.44 -1.96 49.99
N ASP A 433 13.56 -3.24 50.32
CA ASP A 433 14.45 -3.73 51.39
C ASP A 433 15.92 -3.34 51.19
N VAL A 434 16.36 -3.24 49.92
CA VAL A 434 17.76 -3.01 49.55
C VAL A 434 18.05 -1.55 49.23
N LEU A 435 17.12 -0.86 48.57
CA LEU A 435 17.33 0.50 48.05
C LEU A 435 16.66 1.57 48.91
N GLY A 436 15.71 1.20 49.76
CA GLY A 436 14.86 2.10 50.54
C GLY A 436 13.59 2.49 49.78
N GLU A 437 12.50 2.67 50.52
CA GLU A 437 11.19 3.00 49.97
C GLU A 437 11.19 4.31 49.19
N THR A 438 11.88 5.35 49.68
CA THR A 438 11.95 6.67 49.03
C THR A 438 12.47 6.60 47.61
N LEU A 439 13.61 5.94 47.36
CA LEU A 439 14.21 5.82 46.03
C LEU A 439 13.31 4.99 45.10
N VAL A 440 12.67 3.94 45.63
CA VAL A 440 11.73 3.12 44.86
C VAL A 440 10.47 3.93 44.51
N ALA A 441 9.95 4.74 45.43
CA ALA A 441 8.81 5.63 45.18
C ALA A 441 9.13 6.66 44.09
N GLU A 442 10.31 7.30 44.14
CA GLU A 442 10.78 8.19 43.06
C GLU A 442 10.81 7.47 41.70
N ALA A 443 11.30 6.23 41.66
CA ALA A 443 11.30 5.42 40.44
C ALA A 443 9.88 4.99 39.98
N TYR A 444 8.89 5.00 40.87
CA TYR A 444 7.48 4.69 40.56
C TYR A 444 6.60 5.91 40.24
N CYS A 445 7.09 7.10 40.57
CA CYS A 445 6.40 8.36 40.40
C CYS A 445 5.97 8.65 38.94
N LYS A 446 4.81 9.29 38.78
CA LYS A 446 4.27 9.81 37.51
C LYS A 446 5.13 10.95 36.96
N THR A 447 5.79 11.71 37.84
CA THR A 447 6.72 12.77 37.47
C THR A 447 8.01 12.18 36.91
N TRP A 448 8.32 12.47 35.65
CA TRP A 448 9.44 11.85 34.95
C TRP A 448 10.81 12.28 35.46
N SER A 449 10.94 13.51 35.98
CA SER A 449 12.19 14.00 36.55
C SER A 449 12.60 13.19 37.77
N TYR A 450 11.67 12.85 38.67
CA TYR A 450 11.96 11.99 39.82
C TYR A 450 12.37 10.58 39.40
N ARG A 451 11.75 10.03 38.35
CA ARG A 451 12.17 8.73 37.82
C ARG A 451 13.59 8.76 37.26
N GLU A 452 13.97 9.84 36.58
CA GLU A 452 15.34 10.03 36.09
C GLU A 452 16.32 10.21 37.25
N ASP A 453 16.00 11.09 38.20
CA ASP A 453 16.81 11.37 39.38
C ASP A 453 17.02 10.12 40.24
N ALA A 454 16.00 9.27 40.41
CA ALA A 454 16.12 7.98 41.10
C ALA A 454 17.17 7.07 40.45
N LEU A 455 17.19 6.99 39.10
CA LEU A 455 18.16 6.18 38.36
C LEU A 455 19.57 6.77 38.45
N LEU A 456 19.69 8.10 38.44
CA LEU A 456 20.97 8.79 38.59
C LEU A 456 21.53 8.66 40.02
N ALA A 457 20.67 8.79 41.03
CA ALA A 457 21.00 8.57 42.44
C ALA A 457 21.43 7.12 42.67
N LEU A 458 20.73 6.16 42.07
CA LEU A 458 21.10 4.75 42.12
C LEU A 458 22.44 4.47 41.43
N SER A 459 22.71 5.13 40.30
CA SER A 459 24.01 5.07 39.62
C SER A 459 25.13 5.59 40.53
N LYS A 460 24.89 6.67 41.27
CA LYS A 460 25.85 7.23 42.22
C LYS A 460 26.08 6.25 43.39
N LYS A 461 24.99 5.76 44.00
CA LYS A 461 25.03 4.78 45.11
C LYS A 461 25.88 3.56 44.78
N LEU A 462 25.66 2.93 43.62
CA LEU A 462 26.43 1.76 43.17
C LEU A 462 27.92 2.06 42.97
N MET A 463 28.27 3.23 42.43
CA MET A 463 29.66 3.61 42.19
C MET A 463 30.41 3.92 43.49
N GLU A 464 29.71 4.42 44.51
CA GLU A 464 30.26 4.77 45.82
C GLU A 464 30.44 3.56 46.76
N MET A 465 29.87 2.40 46.45
CA MET A 465 30.04 1.19 47.27
C MET A 465 31.54 0.79 47.36
N PRO A 466 32.10 0.60 48.57
CA PRO A 466 33.51 0.32 48.74
C PRO A 466 33.88 -1.09 48.28
N VAL A 467 35.12 -1.25 47.80
CA VAL A 467 35.67 -2.59 47.53
C VAL A 467 35.90 -3.26 48.89
N GLY A 468 35.09 -4.28 49.21
CA GLY A 468 35.12 -4.97 50.51
C GLY A 468 33.73 -5.22 51.12
N THR A 469 32.68 -4.57 50.60
CA THR A 469 31.28 -4.87 50.97
C THR A 469 30.99 -6.36 50.77
N PRO A 470 30.19 -7.01 51.66
CA PRO A 470 29.83 -8.41 51.50
C PRO A 470 29.27 -8.71 50.11
N LYS A 471 29.70 -9.83 49.52
CA LYS A 471 29.31 -10.20 48.15
C LYS A 471 27.80 -10.35 48.00
N GLU A 472 27.10 -10.82 49.03
CA GLU A 472 25.64 -10.95 48.99
C GLU A 472 24.94 -9.59 48.94
N ASP A 473 25.40 -8.61 49.72
CA ASP A 473 24.86 -7.24 49.67
C ASP A 473 25.09 -6.59 48.30
N LEU A 474 26.28 -6.81 47.72
CA LEU A 474 26.61 -6.32 46.37
C LEU A 474 25.71 -6.95 45.31
N LYS A 475 25.41 -8.25 45.41
CA LYS A 475 24.50 -8.97 44.51
C LYS A 475 23.05 -8.52 44.70
N ASN A 476 22.59 -8.35 45.94
CA ASN A 476 21.24 -7.89 46.24
C ASN A 476 21.01 -6.48 45.70
N THR A 477 21.97 -5.58 45.89
CA THR A 477 21.94 -4.21 45.35
C THR A 477 21.91 -4.22 43.82
N LEU A 478 22.69 -5.10 43.18
CA LEU A 478 22.66 -5.29 41.73
C LEU A 478 21.30 -5.78 41.25
N ARG A 479 20.72 -6.81 41.89
CA ARG A 479 19.42 -7.39 41.49
C ARG A 479 18.29 -6.36 41.64
N ALA A 480 18.26 -5.62 42.74
CA ALA A 480 17.31 -4.52 42.95
C ALA A 480 17.47 -3.41 41.89
N SER A 481 18.72 -3.09 41.52
CA SER A 481 19.00 -2.09 40.48
C SER A 481 18.54 -2.55 39.10
N VAL A 482 18.82 -3.81 38.74
CA VAL A 482 18.38 -4.41 37.47
C VAL A 482 16.85 -4.47 37.40
N PHE A 483 16.16 -4.68 38.51
CA PHE A 483 14.70 -4.62 38.58
C PHE A 483 14.17 -3.23 38.17
N LEU A 484 14.72 -2.15 38.74
CA LEU A 484 14.32 -0.79 38.38
C LEU A 484 14.71 -0.44 36.94
N VAL A 485 15.90 -0.85 36.48
CA VAL A 485 16.33 -0.68 35.08
C VAL A 485 15.37 -1.37 34.12
N ARG A 486 14.98 -2.62 34.38
CA ARG A 486 14.04 -3.38 33.53
C ARG A 486 12.72 -2.64 33.34
N ARG A 487 12.24 -1.94 34.37
CA ARG A 487 11.03 -1.13 34.33
C ARG A 487 11.27 0.18 33.57
N ALA A 488 12.35 0.89 33.86
CA ALA A 488 12.71 2.16 33.21
C ALA A 488 13.07 2.02 31.71
N ILE A 489 13.53 0.86 31.25
CA ILE A 489 13.70 0.59 29.80
C ILE A 489 12.37 0.71 29.05
N LYS A 490 11.22 0.53 29.72
CA LYS A 490 9.87 0.68 29.13
C LYS A 490 9.31 2.10 29.26
N ASP A 491 10.07 3.04 29.79
CA ASP A 491 9.57 4.40 30.01
C ASP A 491 9.22 5.08 28.68
N ILE A 492 8.14 5.86 28.71
CA ILE A 492 7.66 6.65 27.58
C ILE A 492 8.54 7.89 27.37
N VAL A 493 9.19 8.38 28.43
CA VAL A 493 10.05 9.56 28.40
C VAL A 493 11.48 9.16 28.02
N THR A 494 12.03 9.81 26.99
CA THR A 494 13.34 9.46 26.43
C THR A 494 14.50 9.65 27.43
N SER A 495 14.46 10.66 28.30
CA SER A 495 15.53 10.90 29.28
C SER A 495 15.62 9.79 30.32
N VAL A 496 14.48 9.36 30.88
CA VAL A 496 14.39 8.21 31.80
C VAL A 496 14.89 6.93 31.14
N PHE A 497 14.49 6.69 29.88
CA PHE A 497 15.01 5.57 29.09
C PHE A 497 16.54 5.63 28.95
N GLN A 498 17.12 6.79 28.57
CA GLN A 498 18.57 6.96 28.44
C GLN A 498 19.31 6.80 29.77
N ALA A 499 18.75 7.30 30.88
CA ALA A 499 19.29 7.11 32.22
C ALA A 499 19.34 5.62 32.60
N SER A 500 18.30 4.86 32.24
CA SER A 500 18.28 3.40 32.46
C SER A 500 19.38 2.66 31.69
N LEU A 501 19.66 3.07 30.44
CA LEU A 501 20.74 2.51 29.64
C LEU A 501 22.12 2.86 30.21
N LYS A 502 22.31 4.10 30.65
CA LYS A 502 23.55 4.55 31.30
C LYS A 502 23.84 3.74 32.56
N LEU A 503 22.82 3.56 33.40
CA LEU A 503 22.89 2.74 34.62
C LEU A 503 23.22 1.28 34.29
N LEU A 504 22.52 0.68 33.32
CA LEU A 504 22.77 -0.71 32.89
C LEU A 504 24.20 -0.91 32.40
N LYS A 505 24.70 0.01 31.56
CA LYS A 505 26.08 -0.03 31.07
C LYS A 505 27.08 0.05 32.21
N MET A 506 26.90 0.98 33.14
CA MET A 506 27.77 1.12 34.32
C MET A 506 27.76 -0.16 35.17
N ILE A 507 26.60 -0.77 35.41
CA ILE A 507 26.49 -2.02 36.19
C ILE A 507 27.35 -3.12 35.54
N ILE A 508 27.21 -3.32 34.23
CA ILE A 508 27.89 -4.39 33.49
C ILE A 508 29.39 -4.12 33.36
N THR A 509 29.79 -2.91 32.98
CA THR A 509 31.18 -2.63 32.59
C THR A 509 32.05 -2.07 33.71
N GLN A 510 31.46 -1.60 34.81
CA GLN A 510 32.21 -0.99 35.92
C GLN A 510 31.93 -1.69 37.24
N TYR A 511 30.66 -1.81 37.65
CA TYR A 511 30.31 -2.35 38.97
C TYR A 511 30.68 -3.84 39.12
N ILE A 512 30.27 -4.69 38.18
CA ILE A 512 30.59 -6.12 38.21
C ILE A 512 32.11 -6.38 38.22
N PRO A 513 32.91 -5.77 37.31
CA PRO A 513 34.37 -5.92 37.34
C PRO A 513 35.02 -5.35 38.60
N LYS A 514 34.61 -4.16 39.06
CA LYS A 514 35.15 -3.50 40.28
C LYS A 514 35.02 -4.40 41.51
N HIS A 515 33.88 -5.08 41.64
CA HIS A 515 33.57 -5.91 42.80
C HIS A 515 33.88 -7.41 42.59
N LYS A 516 34.46 -7.80 41.44
CA LYS A 516 34.80 -9.19 41.10
C LYS A 516 33.62 -10.14 41.29
N LEU A 517 32.44 -9.69 40.85
CA LEU A 517 31.23 -10.53 40.84
C LEU A 517 31.35 -11.58 39.73
N SER A 518 30.56 -12.65 39.84
CA SER A 518 30.67 -13.77 38.91
C SER A 518 30.03 -13.43 37.56
N LYS A 519 30.32 -14.26 36.54
CA LYS A 519 29.65 -14.18 35.25
C LYS A 519 28.14 -14.38 35.32
N LEU A 520 27.63 -15.02 36.39
CA LEU A 520 26.19 -15.21 36.61
C LEU A 520 25.49 -13.87 36.85
N GLU A 521 26.13 -12.92 37.53
CA GLU A 521 25.57 -11.57 37.70
C GLU A 521 25.52 -10.81 36.37
N THR A 522 26.53 -10.96 35.50
CA THR A 522 26.50 -10.39 34.15
C THR A 522 25.38 -11.02 33.32
N ALA A 523 25.25 -12.36 33.36
CA ALA A 523 24.18 -13.07 32.67
C ALA A 523 22.80 -12.60 33.13
N HIS A 524 22.60 -12.46 34.45
CA HIS A 524 21.37 -11.93 35.02
C HIS A 524 21.04 -10.53 34.49
N CYS A 525 22.00 -9.60 34.46
CA CYS A 525 21.77 -8.25 33.91
C CYS A 525 21.28 -8.31 32.46
N VAL A 526 21.90 -9.15 31.64
CA VAL A 526 21.60 -9.29 30.21
C VAL A 526 20.23 -9.93 30.01
N GLU A 527 19.95 -11.07 30.63
CA GLU A 527 18.68 -11.82 30.48
C GLU A 527 17.46 -11.03 30.96
N ARG A 528 17.62 -10.22 32.01
CA ARG A 528 16.52 -9.40 32.54
C ARG A 528 16.22 -8.16 31.71
N THR A 529 17.16 -7.69 30.87
CA THR A 529 17.04 -6.42 30.15
C THR A 529 16.88 -6.58 28.64
N ILE A 530 17.59 -7.52 28.01
CA ILE A 530 17.60 -7.72 26.55
C ILE A 530 16.20 -7.93 25.94
N PRO A 531 15.33 -8.82 26.47
CA PRO A 531 14.01 -9.02 25.88
C PRO A 531 13.16 -7.74 25.87
N VAL A 532 13.31 -6.92 26.89
CA VAL A 532 12.59 -5.65 27.02
C VAL A 532 13.18 -4.60 26.08
N LEU A 533 14.51 -4.55 25.96
CA LEU A 533 15.20 -3.63 25.07
C LEU A 533 14.94 -3.97 23.60
N LEU A 534 14.87 -5.25 23.23
CA LEU A 534 14.46 -5.70 21.89
C LEU A 534 13.05 -5.21 21.55
N THR A 535 12.12 -5.24 22.52
CA THR A 535 10.77 -4.70 22.32
C THR A 535 10.81 -3.19 21.98
N ARG A 536 11.74 -2.43 22.58
CA ARG A 536 11.94 -1.00 22.26
C ARG A 536 12.51 -0.74 20.87
N THR A 537 13.11 -1.74 20.21
CA THR A 537 13.49 -1.62 18.80
C THR A 537 12.28 -1.66 17.85
N GLY A 538 11.10 -2.05 18.34
CA GLY A 538 9.84 -2.00 17.61
C GLY A 538 9.03 -0.71 17.81
N ASP A 539 9.59 0.30 18.48
CA ASP A 539 8.93 1.58 18.80
C ASP A 539 8.57 2.39 17.54
N SER A 540 7.54 3.25 17.61
CA SER A 540 7.16 4.11 16.49
C SER A 540 8.20 5.19 16.21
N SER A 541 8.92 5.65 17.25
CA SER A 541 9.99 6.65 17.12
C SER A 541 11.27 6.04 16.54
N ALA A 542 11.66 6.48 15.34
CA ALA A 542 12.90 6.05 14.70
C ALA A 542 14.15 6.30 15.57
N ARG A 543 14.20 7.45 16.25
CA ARG A 543 15.29 7.81 17.16
C ARG A 543 15.43 6.79 18.29
N LEU A 544 14.32 6.40 18.90
CA LEU A 544 14.32 5.43 19.99
C LEU A 544 14.74 4.04 19.52
N ARG A 545 14.25 3.60 18.35
CA ARG A 545 14.68 2.34 17.73
C ARG A 545 16.19 2.29 17.53
N VAL A 546 16.77 3.36 16.97
CA VAL A 546 18.22 3.47 16.73
C VAL A 546 18.99 3.45 18.05
N THR A 547 18.56 4.21 19.06
CA THR A 547 19.23 4.20 20.38
C THR A 547 19.19 2.81 21.03
N ALA A 548 18.03 2.14 21.03
CA ALA A 548 17.89 0.79 21.57
C ALA A 548 18.76 -0.23 20.82
N ALA A 549 18.73 -0.21 19.49
CA ALA A 549 19.53 -1.11 18.67
C ALA A 549 21.04 -0.88 18.85
N ASN A 550 21.49 0.38 18.87
CA ASN A 550 22.89 0.71 19.09
C ASN A 550 23.38 0.22 20.46
N PHE A 551 22.54 0.36 21.50
CA PHE A 551 22.88 -0.14 22.83
C PHE A 551 22.96 -1.66 22.88
N ILE A 552 22.05 -2.39 22.21
CA ILE A 552 22.13 -3.86 22.10
C ILE A 552 23.43 -4.28 21.40
N GLN A 553 23.77 -3.60 20.30
CA GLN A 553 25.01 -3.87 19.57
C GLN A 553 26.23 -3.60 20.46
N GLU A 554 26.27 -2.45 21.13
CA GLU A 554 27.36 -2.10 22.05
C GLU A 554 27.50 -3.15 23.17
N MET A 555 26.38 -3.55 23.79
CA MET A 555 26.37 -4.52 24.87
C MET A 555 26.84 -5.91 24.43
N ALA A 556 26.54 -6.32 23.20
CA ALA A 556 27.03 -7.57 22.63
C ALA A 556 28.55 -7.59 22.42
N LEU A 557 29.19 -6.42 22.28
CA LEU A 557 30.64 -6.30 22.11
C LEU A 557 31.40 -6.08 23.42
N PHE A 558 30.73 -5.85 24.55
CA PHE A 558 31.41 -5.77 25.85
C PHE A 558 32.12 -7.09 26.17
N LYS A 559 33.38 -7.01 26.63
CA LYS A 559 34.21 -8.18 26.94
C LYS A 559 33.51 -9.17 27.87
N GLU A 560 32.85 -8.66 28.90
CA GLU A 560 32.14 -9.46 29.91
C GLU A 560 30.93 -10.19 29.32
N VAL A 561 30.19 -9.54 28.41
CA VAL A 561 28.94 -10.06 27.82
C VAL A 561 29.20 -10.97 26.63
N LYS A 562 30.19 -10.62 25.77
CA LYS A 562 30.55 -11.40 24.58
C LYS A 562 30.87 -12.86 24.93
N SER A 563 31.52 -13.09 26.06
CA SER A 563 31.87 -14.45 26.51
C SER A 563 30.68 -15.31 26.95
N LEU A 564 29.50 -14.71 27.15
CA LEU A 564 28.29 -15.42 27.58
C LEU A 564 27.44 -15.93 26.41
N GLN A 565 27.63 -15.41 25.20
CA GLN A 565 26.90 -15.82 23.99
C GLN A 565 25.36 -15.68 24.08
N ILE A 566 24.86 -14.87 25.02
CA ILE A 566 23.42 -14.71 25.29
C ILE A 566 22.72 -13.84 24.23
N ILE A 567 23.28 -12.71 23.83
CA ILE A 567 22.61 -11.78 22.91
C ILE A 567 22.36 -12.41 21.52
N PRO A 568 23.34 -13.11 20.93
CA PRO A 568 23.13 -13.82 19.66
C PRO A 568 21.97 -14.81 19.68
N SER A 569 21.78 -15.56 20.78
CA SER A 569 20.69 -16.55 20.87
C SER A 569 19.28 -15.91 20.90
N TYR A 570 19.15 -14.67 21.39
CA TYR A 570 17.91 -13.90 21.31
C TYR A 570 17.64 -13.36 19.91
N LEU A 571 18.68 -12.99 19.14
CA LEU A 571 18.53 -12.39 17.82
C LEU A 571 18.13 -13.40 16.74
N VAL A 572 18.47 -14.68 16.92
CA VAL A 572 18.13 -15.79 16.00
C VAL A 572 16.82 -16.50 16.36
N GLN A 573 16.04 -15.96 17.30
CA GLN A 573 14.69 -16.49 17.58
C GLN A 573 13.74 -16.19 16.41
N PRO A 574 12.97 -17.15 15.90
CA PRO A 574 12.10 -16.96 14.74
C PRO A 574 11.16 -15.76 14.87
N LEU A 575 11.02 -15.00 13.77
CA LEU A 575 10.12 -13.86 13.71
C LEU A 575 8.67 -14.34 13.74
N LYS A 576 7.88 -13.88 14.73
CA LYS A 576 6.45 -14.19 14.80
C LYS A 576 5.72 -13.63 13.58
N ALA A 577 4.75 -14.36 13.04
CA ALA A 577 3.97 -13.94 11.86
C ALA A 577 3.26 -12.58 12.04
N ASN A 578 2.84 -12.27 13.28
CA ASN A 578 2.19 -11.00 13.66
C ASN A 578 3.16 -9.96 14.26
N SER A 579 4.47 -10.15 14.13
CA SER A 579 5.46 -9.19 14.64
C SER A 579 5.32 -7.82 13.94
N SER A 580 5.57 -6.74 14.69
CA SER A 580 5.60 -5.38 14.14
C SER A 580 6.66 -5.26 13.05
N VAL A 581 6.37 -4.49 11.99
CA VAL A 581 7.30 -4.21 10.89
C VAL A 581 8.63 -3.67 11.42
N HIS A 582 8.56 -2.73 12.36
CA HIS A 582 9.74 -2.10 12.96
C HIS A 582 10.58 -3.07 13.80
N LEU A 583 9.92 -4.00 14.51
CA LEU A 583 10.60 -5.00 15.32
C LEU A 583 11.35 -6.00 14.43
N ALA A 584 10.68 -6.50 13.38
CA ALA A 584 11.27 -7.43 12.42
C ALA A 584 12.48 -6.80 11.70
N MET A 585 12.33 -5.57 11.20
CA MET A 585 13.45 -4.85 10.56
C MET A 585 14.63 -4.61 11.50
N SER A 586 14.35 -4.24 12.76
CA SER A 586 15.41 -3.98 13.74
C SER A 586 16.15 -5.25 14.13
N GLN A 587 15.43 -6.38 14.33
CA GLN A 587 16.04 -7.67 14.63
C GLN A 587 16.90 -8.17 13.47
N MET A 588 16.41 -8.09 12.22
CA MET A 588 17.20 -8.42 11.02
C MET A 588 18.45 -7.55 10.89
N GLY A 589 18.30 -6.24 11.10
CA GLY A 589 19.41 -5.30 11.03
C GLY A 589 20.46 -5.54 12.11
N LEU A 590 20.02 -5.86 13.34
CA LEU A 590 20.91 -6.23 14.44
C LEU A 590 21.66 -7.54 14.16
N LEU A 591 20.95 -8.56 13.67
CA LEU A 591 21.57 -9.82 13.27
C LEU A 591 22.65 -9.58 12.20
N ALA A 592 22.32 -8.87 11.12
CA ALA A 592 23.27 -8.61 10.03
C ALA A 592 24.54 -7.88 10.51
N ARG A 593 24.39 -6.87 11.39
CA ARG A 593 25.54 -6.13 11.94
C ARG A 593 26.36 -6.98 12.90
N LEU A 594 25.73 -7.65 13.87
CA LEU A 594 26.44 -8.44 14.87
C LEU A 594 27.04 -9.72 14.32
N LEU A 595 26.43 -10.34 13.31
CA LEU A 595 27.03 -11.47 12.61
C LEU A 595 28.33 -11.05 11.90
N LYS A 596 28.34 -9.86 11.28
CA LYS A 596 29.55 -9.29 10.68
C LYS A 596 30.63 -8.96 11.72
N ASP A 597 30.25 -8.40 12.86
CA ASP A 597 31.19 -7.96 13.90
C ASP A 597 31.74 -9.11 14.75
N LEU A 598 30.94 -10.16 15.02
CA LEU A 598 31.29 -11.26 15.91
C LEU A 598 31.69 -12.54 15.17
N GLY A 599 31.25 -12.72 13.92
CA GLY A 599 31.43 -13.94 13.14
C GLY A 599 30.64 -15.13 13.70
N THR A 600 30.92 -16.32 13.18
CA THR A 600 30.37 -17.60 13.65
C THR A 600 31.34 -18.34 14.58
N GLY A 601 30.82 -19.22 15.45
CA GLY A 601 31.64 -20.07 16.33
C GLY A 601 31.52 -19.65 17.80
N SER A 602 32.55 -19.00 18.34
CA SER A 602 32.60 -18.59 19.76
C SER A 602 31.72 -17.37 20.08
N SER A 603 30.98 -16.85 19.11
CA SER A 603 30.05 -15.72 19.28
C SER A 603 28.69 -16.14 19.84
N GLY A 604 28.26 -17.39 19.60
CA GLY A 604 26.87 -17.84 19.78
C GLY A 604 26.06 -17.86 18.48
N PHE A 605 26.57 -17.25 17.40
CA PHE A 605 26.05 -17.50 16.05
C PHE A 605 26.67 -18.78 15.50
N THR A 606 25.81 -19.68 15.04
CA THR A 606 26.16 -20.92 14.37
C THR A 606 25.56 -20.90 12.97
N ILE A 607 26.08 -21.74 12.07
CA ILE A 607 25.47 -21.90 10.75
C ILE A 607 24.01 -22.30 10.89
N ASP A 608 23.72 -23.26 11.77
CA ASP A 608 22.38 -23.79 12.02
C ASP A 608 21.38 -22.72 12.45
N ASN A 609 21.71 -21.92 13.47
CA ASN A 609 20.75 -20.95 14.02
C ASN A 609 20.56 -19.74 13.09
N VAL A 610 21.61 -19.28 12.41
CA VAL A 610 21.52 -18.19 11.44
C VAL A 610 20.73 -18.63 10.21
N MET A 611 20.96 -19.84 9.70
CA MET A 611 20.25 -20.34 8.52
C MET A 611 18.78 -20.60 8.79
N LYS A 612 18.43 -21.30 9.89
CA LYS A 612 17.02 -21.52 10.27
C LYS A 612 16.26 -20.20 10.40
N PHE A 613 16.87 -19.20 11.05
CA PHE A 613 16.28 -17.88 11.18
C PHE A 613 16.15 -17.16 9.83
N SER A 614 17.21 -17.16 9.01
CA SER A 614 17.23 -16.41 7.74
C SER A 614 16.28 -17.01 6.70
N VAL A 615 16.20 -18.34 6.61
CA VAL A 615 15.24 -19.04 5.73
C VAL A 615 13.81 -18.77 6.17
N SER A 616 13.53 -18.80 7.48
CA SER A 616 12.22 -18.42 8.02
C SER A 616 11.87 -16.95 7.71
N ALA A 617 12.86 -16.04 7.72
CA ALA A 617 12.65 -14.63 7.41
C ALA A 617 12.38 -14.36 5.91
N LEU A 618 12.69 -15.29 5.00
CA LEU A 618 12.32 -15.18 3.58
C LEU A 618 10.80 -15.23 3.37
N GLU A 619 10.05 -15.83 4.29
CA GLU A 619 8.57 -15.91 4.24
C GLU A 619 7.88 -14.68 4.86
N HIS A 620 8.64 -13.69 5.33
CA HIS A 620 8.07 -12.52 5.99
C HIS A 620 7.36 -11.58 5.00
N ARG A 621 6.23 -10.98 5.40
CA ARG A 621 5.40 -10.11 4.53
C ARG A 621 6.10 -8.84 4.02
N VAL A 622 7.07 -8.32 4.77
CA VAL A 622 7.79 -7.07 4.48
C VAL A 622 8.99 -7.32 3.57
N TYR A 623 9.09 -6.57 2.47
CA TYR A 623 10.15 -6.73 1.46
C TYR A 623 11.56 -6.54 2.04
N GLU A 624 11.79 -5.48 2.81
CA GLU A 624 13.11 -5.13 3.37
C GLU A 624 13.64 -6.20 4.34
N VAL A 625 12.72 -6.92 5.02
CA VAL A 625 13.07 -8.08 5.87
C VAL A 625 13.58 -9.22 5.00
N ARG A 626 12.86 -9.56 3.92
CA ARG A 626 13.26 -10.61 2.97
C ARG A 626 14.56 -10.28 2.26
N GLU A 627 14.72 -9.03 1.80
CA GLU A 627 15.94 -8.55 1.15
C GLU A 627 17.15 -8.67 2.09
N THR A 628 16.98 -8.30 3.37
CA THR A 628 18.05 -8.46 4.36
C THR A 628 18.36 -9.93 4.65
N ALA A 629 17.36 -10.81 4.65
CA ALA A 629 17.57 -12.25 4.80
C ALA A 629 18.37 -12.83 3.62
N VAL A 630 18.05 -12.43 2.37
CA VAL A 630 18.83 -12.80 1.18
C VAL A 630 20.29 -12.36 1.34
N ARG A 631 20.54 -11.12 1.77
CA ARG A 631 21.92 -10.63 2.00
C ARG A 631 22.67 -11.47 3.03
N ILE A 632 22.05 -11.80 4.16
CA ILE A 632 22.66 -12.65 5.19
C ILE A 632 23.00 -14.04 4.62
N ILE A 633 22.09 -14.66 3.86
CA ILE A 633 22.31 -15.98 3.25
C ILE A 633 23.49 -15.93 2.26
N LEU A 634 23.57 -14.88 1.42
CA LEU A 634 24.70 -14.69 0.51
C LEU A 634 26.02 -14.47 1.26
N ASP A 635 26.01 -13.73 2.37
CA ASP A 635 27.19 -13.51 3.20
C ASP A 635 27.64 -14.81 3.89
N MET A 636 26.70 -15.62 4.37
CA MET A 636 26.95 -16.96 4.93
C MET A 636 27.53 -17.91 3.87
N TYR A 637 27.01 -17.87 2.65
CA TYR A 637 27.51 -18.69 1.54
C TYR A 637 28.95 -18.34 1.16
N ARG A 638 29.32 -17.06 1.17
CA ARG A 638 30.71 -16.63 0.94
C ARG A 638 31.70 -17.21 1.96
N GLN A 639 31.24 -17.47 3.19
CA GLN A 639 32.11 -17.96 4.26
C GLN A 639 32.11 -19.48 4.39
N HIS A 640 30.96 -20.14 4.16
CA HIS A 640 30.77 -21.56 4.51
C HIS A 640 30.34 -22.46 3.33
N GLN A 641 30.11 -21.89 2.14
CA GLN A 641 29.81 -22.56 0.88
C GLN A 641 28.86 -23.77 1.02
N ALA A 642 29.37 -24.99 0.86
CA ALA A 642 28.58 -26.23 0.76
C ALA A 642 27.65 -26.47 1.95
N SER A 643 28.09 -26.12 3.17
CA SER A 643 27.29 -26.32 4.40
C SER A 643 26.00 -25.49 4.44
N ILE A 644 25.90 -24.43 3.64
CA ILE A 644 24.70 -23.59 3.54
C ILE A 644 23.62 -24.25 2.66
N LEU A 645 24.03 -25.07 1.68
CA LEU A 645 23.12 -25.67 0.71
C LEU A 645 22.17 -26.70 1.34
N GLU A 646 22.60 -27.36 2.42
CA GLU A 646 21.79 -28.33 3.18
C GLU A 646 20.54 -27.70 3.83
N TYR A 647 20.54 -26.38 4.01
CA TYR A 647 19.44 -25.63 4.63
C TYR A 647 18.46 -25.02 3.62
N LEU A 648 18.75 -25.12 2.32
CA LEU A 648 17.95 -24.52 1.26
C LEU A 648 17.28 -25.60 0.41
N PRO A 649 16.15 -25.29 -0.26
CA PRO A 649 15.59 -26.16 -1.27
C PRO A 649 16.60 -26.43 -2.41
N PRO A 650 16.43 -27.52 -3.19
CA PRO A 650 17.32 -27.81 -4.31
C PRO A 650 17.31 -26.72 -5.37
N ASP A 651 18.46 -26.48 -6.01
CA ASP A 651 18.61 -25.50 -7.09
C ASP A 651 18.06 -26.03 -8.42
N ASP A 652 16.73 -25.96 -8.58
CA ASP A 652 16.03 -26.43 -9.76
C ASP A 652 15.12 -25.33 -10.38
N SER A 653 14.59 -25.63 -11.57
CA SER A 653 13.75 -24.69 -12.32
C SER A 653 12.41 -24.39 -11.63
N ASN A 654 11.91 -25.29 -10.77
CA ASN A 654 10.66 -25.07 -10.04
C ASN A 654 10.88 -24.10 -8.86
N THR A 655 12.01 -24.22 -8.15
CA THR A 655 12.35 -23.39 -6.99
C THR A 655 12.69 -21.98 -7.46
N ARG A 656 13.37 -21.85 -8.61
CA ARG A 656 13.66 -20.56 -9.26
C ARG A 656 12.43 -19.82 -9.79
N ARG A 657 11.22 -20.39 -9.74
CA ARG A 657 9.98 -19.64 -9.98
C ARG A 657 9.73 -18.61 -8.88
N ASN A 658 10.21 -18.87 -7.66
CA ASN A 658 10.21 -17.88 -6.60
C ASN A 658 11.39 -16.91 -6.79
N ILE A 659 11.09 -15.62 -6.89
CA ILE A 659 12.04 -14.54 -7.18
C ILE A 659 13.17 -14.47 -6.14
N LEU A 660 12.89 -14.80 -4.88
CA LEU A 660 13.88 -14.77 -3.80
C LEU A 660 14.92 -15.87 -3.98
N TYR A 661 14.46 -17.12 -4.20
CA TYR A 661 15.36 -18.25 -4.43
C TYR A 661 16.14 -18.09 -5.74
N LYS A 662 15.52 -17.57 -6.80
CA LYS A 662 16.22 -17.18 -8.02
C LYS A 662 17.36 -16.21 -7.72
N THR A 663 17.09 -15.17 -6.93
CA THR A 663 18.10 -14.18 -6.52
C THR A 663 19.23 -14.81 -5.70
N ILE A 664 18.90 -15.74 -4.79
CA ILE A 664 19.88 -16.46 -3.96
C ILE A 664 20.79 -17.33 -4.84
N PHE A 665 20.23 -18.19 -5.70
CA PHE A 665 21.03 -19.10 -6.53
C PHE A 665 21.82 -18.38 -7.62
N GLU A 666 21.27 -17.33 -8.23
CA GLU A 666 22.05 -16.45 -9.11
C GLU A 666 23.17 -15.74 -8.34
N GLY A 667 22.92 -15.37 -7.08
CA GLY A 667 23.94 -14.82 -6.18
C GLY A 667 25.05 -15.82 -5.87
N PHE A 668 24.72 -17.07 -5.59
CA PHE A 668 25.69 -18.15 -5.38
C PHE A 668 26.52 -18.41 -6.64
N ALA A 669 25.88 -18.44 -7.81
CA ALA A 669 26.58 -18.58 -9.09
C ALA A 669 27.58 -17.43 -9.30
N LYS A 670 27.20 -16.19 -9.00
CA LYS A 670 28.11 -15.03 -9.06
C LYS A 670 29.29 -15.14 -8.09
N ILE A 671 29.06 -15.65 -6.87
CA ILE A 671 30.11 -15.83 -5.87
C ILE A 671 31.12 -16.90 -6.32
N ASP A 672 30.64 -18.00 -6.90
CA ASP A 672 31.48 -19.11 -7.36
C ASP A 672 32.05 -18.90 -8.78
N GLY A 673 31.73 -17.77 -9.43
CA GLY A 673 32.14 -17.50 -10.83
C GLY A 673 31.45 -18.39 -11.88
N ARG A 674 30.32 -19.04 -11.54
CA ARG A 674 29.49 -19.77 -12.49
C ARG A 674 28.64 -18.81 -13.32
N ALA A 675 28.35 -19.21 -14.56
CA ALA A 675 27.49 -18.43 -15.43
C ALA A 675 26.09 -18.28 -14.81
N THR A 676 25.60 -17.06 -14.73
CA THR A 676 24.21 -16.77 -14.33
C THR A 676 23.23 -17.26 -15.40
N ASP A 677 21.96 -17.46 -15.06
CA ASP A 677 20.95 -17.85 -16.06
C ASP A 677 20.86 -16.86 -17.22
N ALA A 678 21.02 -15.57 -16.93
CA ALA A 678 21.08 -14.53 -17.95
C ALA A 678 22.27 -14.71 -18.90
N GLU A 679 23.46 -15.03 -18.37
CA GLU A 679 24.65 -15.32 -19.16
C GLU A 679 24.52 -16.63 -19.93
N MET A 680 23.94 -17.68 -19.34
CA MET A 680 23.68 -18.94 -20.02
C MET A 680 22.67 -18.77 -21.14
N ARG A 681 21.59 -18.02 -20.92
CA ARG A 681 20.61 -17.66 -21.96
C ARG A 681 21.25 -16.79 -23.05
N ALA A 682 22.08 -15.81 -22.68
CA ALA A 682 22.80 -14.98 -23.64
C ALA A 682 23.78 -15.80 -24.48
N ARG A 683 24.52 -16.75 -23.88
CA ARG A 683 25.41 -17.68 -24.59
C ARG A 683 24.63 -18.62 -25.51
N ARG A 684 23.49 -19.16 -25.07
CA ARG A 684 22.61 -19.99 -25.91
C ARG A 684 22.02 -19.20 -27.07
N LYS A 685 21.61 -17.95 -26.84
CA LYS A 685 21.12 -17.04 -27.87
C LYS A 685 22.21 -16.68 -28.88
N ALA A 686 23.41 -16.33 -28.40
CA ALA A 686 24.56 -16.08 -29.28
C ALA A 686 24.93 -17.33 -30.10
N ALA A 687 24.92 -18.53 -29.50
CA ALA A 687 25.21 -19.78 -30.20
C ALA A 687 24.14 -20.14 -31.25
N THR A 688 22.87 -19.86 -30.97
CA THR A 688 21.77 -20.06 -31.94
C THR A 688 21.83 -19.05 -33.08
N GLU A 689 22.12 -17.78 -32.80
CA GLU A 689 22.34 -16.73 -33.82
C GLU A 689 23.56 -17.04 -34.71
N GLU A 690 24.67 -17.54 -34.14
CA GLU A 690 25.86 -17.96 -34.89
C GLU A 690 25.55 -19.16 -35.80
N ALA A 691 24.81 -20.16 -35.29
CA ALA A 691 24.40 -21.33 -36.06
C ALA A 691 23.43 -20.95 -37.21
N GLU A 692 22.51 -20.01 -36.98
CA GLU A 692 21.65 -19.49 -38.04
C GLU A 692 22.43 -18.71 -39.10
N LYS A 693 23.45 -17.94 -38.70
CA LYS A 693 24.33 -17.23 -39.63
C LYS A 693 25.12 -18.19 -40.51
N GLN A 694 25.70 -19.25 -39.92
CA GLN A 694 26.40 -20.31 -40.65
C GLN A 694 25.48 -21.01 -41.65
N LYS A 695 24.25 -21.36 -41.24
CA LYS A 695 23.25 -21.95 -42.16
C LYS A 695 22.88 -21.01 -43.31
N LYS A 696 22.73 -19.70 -43.06
CA LYS A 696 22.46 -18.71 -44.12
C LYS A 696 23.62 -18.56 -45.09
N GLU A 697 24.86 -18.60 -44.61
CA GLU A 697 26.07 -18.58 -45.44
C GLU A 697 26.18 -19.84 -46.31
N GLU A 698 25.88 -21.02 -45.75
CA GLU A 698 25.85 -22.30 -46.46
C GLU A 698 24.76 -22.33 -47.56
N ILE A 699 23.54 -21.86 -47.25
CA ILE A 699 22.45 -21.74 -48.24
C ILE A 699 22.86 -20.80 -49.39
N LYS A 700 23.50 -19.67 -49.08
CA LYS A 700 23.97 -18.71 -50.09
C LYS A 700 25.06 -19.32 -50.99
N ALA A 701 25.97 -20.11 -50.41
CA ALA A 701 26.99 -20.83 -51.17
C ALA A 701 26.39 -21.87 -52.11
N LEU A 702 25.41 -22.66 -51.63
CA LEU A 702 24.70 -23.65 -52.44
C LEU A 702 23.86 -23.01 -53.56
N GLN A 703 23.18 -21.89 -53.30
CA GLN A 703 22.45 -21.13 -54.31
C GLN A 703 23.39 -20.58 -55.41
N GLY A 704 24.59 -20.15 -55.05
CA GLY A 704 25.62 -19.74 -56.01
C GLY A 704 26.08 -20.87 -56.92
N GLN A 705 26.28 -22.08 -56.37
CA GLN A 705 26.64 -23.26 -57.16
C GLN A 705 25.51 -23.70 -58.10
N LEU A 706 24.25 -23.65 -57.64
CA LEU A 706 23.09 -23.96 -58.48
C LEU A 706 22.87 -22.94 -59.60
N ALA A 707 23.16 -21.66 -59.36
CA ALA A 707 23.09 -20.63 -60.40
C ALA A 707 24.15 -20.86 -61.50
N ALA A 708 25.39 -21.17 -61.10
CA ALA A 708 26.46 -21.49 -62.04
C ALA A 708 26.14 -22.74 -62.89
N LEU A 709 25.53 -23.78 -62.29
CA LEU A 709 25.09 -24.96 -63.03
C LEU A 709 23.94 -24.67 -64.02
N LYS A 710 23.06 -23.73 -63.69
CA LYS A 710 21.97 -23.30 -64.60
C LYS A 710 22.46 -22.46 -65.77
N GLU A 711 23.45 -21.58 -65.58
CA GLU A 711 24.08 -20.85 -66.68
C GLU A 711 24.78 -21.82 -67.65
N ILE A 712 25.48 -22.83 -67.13
CA ILE A 712 26.12 -23.85 -67.98
C ILE A 712 25.09 -24.68 -68.76
N GLN A 713 23.91 -24.97 -68.19
CA GLN A 713 22.84 -25.68 -68.90
C GLN A 713 22.11 -24.79 -69.92
N ALA A 714 21.98 -23.49 -69.66
CA ALA A 714 21.37 -22.53 -70.59
C ALA A 714 22.24 -22.30 -71.83
N GLU A 715 23.58 -22.24 -71.68
CA GLU A 715 24.51 -22.12 -72.80
C GLU A 715 24.57 -23.38 -73.69
N VAL A 716 24.12 -24.53 -73.20
CA VAL A 716 24.06 -25.79 -73.96
C VAL A 716 22.73 -25.99 -74.68
N GLN A 717 21.65 -25.32 -74.26
CA GLN A 717 20.31 -25.48 -74.84
C GLN A 717 19.94 -24.47 -75.95
N GLU A 718 20.75 -23.45 -76.22
CA GLU A 718 20.51 -22.48 -77.32
C GLU A 718 20.92 -23.00 -78.72
N LYS A 719 21.23 -24.30 -78.88
CA LYS A 719 21.70 -24.88 -80.16
C LYS A 719 20.79 -25.91 -80.84
N GLU A 720 19.61 -26.20 -80.33
CA GLU A 720 18.65 -27.05 -81.04
C GLU A 720 17.26 -26.40 -81.09
N SER A 721 16.93 -25.90 -82.28
CA SER A 721 15.67 -25.29 -82.63
C SER A 721 14.61 -26.33 -83.02
N ASP A 722 13.37 -25.86 -82.98
CA ASP A 722 12.23 -26.32 -83.77
C ASP A 722 11.51 -27.62 -83.39
N ALA A 723 10.24 -27.45 -82.98
CA ALA A 723 9.06 -28.00 -83.67
C ALA A 723 7.95 -28.58 -82.73
N VAL A 724 6.76 -27.97 -82.80
CA VAL A 724 5.39 -28.53 -82.69
C VAL A 724 4.71 -28.73 -81.30
N LYS A 725 3.55 -28.05 -81.14
CA LYS A 725 2.46 -28.12 -80.12
C LYS A 725 1.53 -29.37 -80.34
N PRO A 726 0.37 -29.53 -79.64
CA PRO A 726 0.06 -29.85 -78.22
C PRO A 726 -1.00 -31.00 -78.06
N LYS A 727 -1.48 -31.23 -76.81
CA LYS A 727 -2.72 -31.94 -76.35
C LYS A 727 -2.77 -33.50 -76.33
N ASN A 728 -2.93 -34.11 -75.14
CA ASN A 728 -4.21 -34.62 -74.57
C ASN A 728 -4.01 -35.61 -73.39
N GLN A 729 -4.84 -35.44 -72.35
CA GLN A 729 -5.64 -36.42 -71.57
C GLN A 729 -4.95 -37.68 -70.98
N ASP A 730 -4.87 -37.75 -69.64
CA ASP A 730 -5.77 -38.47 -68.69
C ASP A 730 -5.32 -39.90 -68.41
N ILE A 731 -4.83 -40.16 -67.18
CA ILE A 731 -5.05 -41.45 -66.47
C ILE A 731 -5.21 -41.17 -64.96
N GLN A 732 -6.37 -41.58 -64.45
CA GLN A 732 -6.78 -41.64 -63.06
C GLN A 732 -6.06 -42.74 -62.26
N GLY A 733 -5.91 -42.53 -60.95
CA GLY A 733 -5.56 -43.57 -59.99
C GLY A 733 -5.61 -43.04 -58.56
N GLY A 734 -6.79 -43.11 -57.95
CA GLY A 734 -7.09 -42.48 -56.65
C GLY A 734 -6.92 -43.37 -55.40
N LYS A 735 -7.06 -42.71 -54.25
CA LYS A 735 -7.86 -43.07 -53.05
C LYS A 735 -7.53 -42.03 -51.94
N ALA A 736 -8.42 -41.07 -51.69
CA ALA A 736 -9.52 -41.07 -50.72
C ALA A 736 -9.04 -40.69 -49.30
N ALA A 737 -9.63 -39.76 -48.52
CA ALA A 737 -10.63 -38.70 -48.68
C ALA A 737 -10.49 -37.78 -47.44
N PRO A 738 -10.77 -36.46 -47.51
CA PRO A 738 -10.71 -35.56 -46.36
C PRO A 738 -12.10 -35.39 -45.72
N ALA A 739 -12.17 -35.25 -44.40
CA ALA A 739 -13.39 -34.87 -43.68
C ALA A 739 -13.08 -33.80 -42.62
N GLU A 740 -13.94 -32.78 -42.63
CA GLU A 740 -13.94 -31.51 -41.91
C GLU A 740 -14.36 -31.62 -40.44
N ALA A 741 -14.27 -30.48 -39.75
CA ALA A 741 -14.89 -30.07 -38.47
C ALA A 741 -14.03 -30.36 -37.22
N LEU A 742 -13.68 -29.42 -36.33
CA LEU A 742 -14.26 -28.12 -35.94
C LEU A 742 -13.12 -27.17 -35.51
N GLY A 743 -13.14 -25.93 -36.03
CA GLY A 743 -12.23 -24.87 -35.62
C GLY A 743 -12.72 -24.17 -34.35
N ILE A 744 -11.86 -24.09 -33.35
CA ILE A 744 -12.01 -23.23 -32.17
C ILE A 744 -11.32 -21.90 -32.50
N PRO A 745 -12.01 -20.74 -32.52
CA PRO A 745 -11.35 -19.45 -32.65
C PRO A 745 -10.54 -19.15 -31.38
N ASP A 746 -9.25 -18.88 -31.59
CA ASP A 746 -8.21 -18.62 -30.58
C ASP A 746 -8.52 -17.36 -29.74
N GLU A 747 -8.69 -17.53 -28.42
CA GLU A 747 -9.01 -16.47 -27.44
C GLU A 747 -7.83 -15.50 -27.13
N HIS A 748 -6.69 -15.60 -27.82
CA HIS A 748 -5.46 -14.84 -27.51
C HIS A 748 -5.31 -13.48 -28.24
N TYR A 749 -6.39 -12.80 -28.64
CA TYR A 749 -6.31 -11.64 -29.53
C TYR A 749 -5.71 -10.35 -28.92
N LEU A 750 -5.55 -10.30 -27.58
CA LEU A 750 -5.00 -9.15 -26.84
C LEU A 750 -3.62 -9.41 -26.21
N ASP A 751 -3.18 -10.65 -26.10
CA ASP A 751 -2.00 -11.01 -25.29
C ASP A 751 -0.65 -10.66 -25.95
N ASN A 752 -0.65 -10.18 -27.20
CA ASN A 752 0.55 -9.88 -27.98
C ASN A 752 0.62 -8.41 -28.48
N LEU A 753 -0.13 -7.49 -27.87
CA LEU A 753 -0.22 -6.08 -28.27
C LEU A 753 0.38 -5.14 -27.20
N CYS A 754 1.25 -4.23 -27.61
CA CYS A 754 1.67 -3.12 -26.76
C CYS A 754 0.60 -2.03 -26.71
N ILE A 755 0.02 -1.80 -25.53
CA ILE A 755 -1.03 -0.79 -25.32
C ILE A 755 -0.59 0.66 -25.58
N PHE A 756 0.70 0.97 -25.48
CA PHE A 756 1.20 2.34 -25.66
C PHE A 756 1.52 2.65 -27.12
N CYS A 757 2.42 1.88 -27.75
CA CYS A 757 2.82 2.13 -29.15
C CYS A 757 1.94 1.42 -30.19
N GLY A 758 1.10 0.47 -29.78
CA GLY A 758 0.24 -0.31 -30.67
C GLY A 758 0.97 -1.40 -31.48
N GLU A 759 2.26 -1.65 -31.22
CA GLU A 759 3.01 -2.72 -31.90
C GLU A 759 2.45 -4.09 -31.50
N ARG A 760 2.33 -5.01 -32.47
CA ARG A 760 1.96 -6.41 -32.24
C ARG A 760 3.14 -7.31 -32.54
N SER A 761 3.45 -8.22 -31.63
CA SER A 761 4.52 -9.20 -31.83
C SER A 761 4.20 -10.48 -31.07
N GLU A 762 4.37 -11.64 -31.71
CA GLU A 762 4.31 -12.95 -31.04
C GLU A 762 5.36 -13.08 -29.91
N SER A 763 6.39 -12.22 -29.92
CA SER A 763 7.37 -12.15 -28.84
C SER A 763 6.87 -11.40 -27.60
N PHE A 764 5.72 -10.74 -27.65
CA PHE A 764 5.11 -10.01 -26.53
C PHE A 764 4.34 -10.94 -25.59
N THR A 765 4.98 -12.03 -25.16
CA THR A 765 4.56 -12.74 -23.94
C THR A 765 4.64 -11.80 -22.73
N GLU A 766 4.10 -12.16 -21.57
CA GLU A 766 4.16 -11.33 -20.34
C GLU A 766 5.58 -10.77 -20.08
N GLU A 767 6.62 -11.62 -20.16
CA GLU A 767 8.03 -11.19 -20.04
C GLU A 767 8.52 -10.34 -21.23
N GLY A 768 8.05 -10.62 -22.45
CA GLY A 768 8.41 -9.90 -23.67
C GLY A 768 7.82 -8.49 -23.72
N LEU A 769 6.59 -8.33 -23.21
CA LEU A 769 5.89 -7.07 -23.10
C LEU A 769 6.54 -6.18 -22.04
N ASP A 770 6.92 -6.73 -20.89
CA ASP A 770 7.73 -6.02 -19.88
C ASP A 770 9.07 -5.54 -20.45
N LEU A 771 9.76 -6.39 -21.22
CA LEU A 771 11.00 -6.03 -21.89
C LEU A 771 10.76 -4.92 -22.94
N HIS A 772 9.64 -4.97 -23.65
CA HIS A 772 9.24 -3.91 -24.59
C HIS A 772 8.98 -2.60 -23.85
N TYR A 773 8.19 -2.59 -22.76
CA TYR A 773 7.95 -1.38 -21.96
C TYR A 773 9.24 -0.79 -21.39
N TRP A 774 10.13 -1.65 -20.90
CA TRP A 774 11.39 -1.23 -20.29
C TRP A 774 12.42 -0.69 -21.28
N LYS A 775 12.53 -1.27 -22.49
CA LYS A 775 13.62 -0.94 -23.44
C LYS A 775 13.20 -0.39 -24.79
N HIS A 776 12.07 -0.84 -25.34
CA HIS A 776 11.80 -0.69 -26.77
C HIS A 776 10.61 0.24 -27.08
N CYS A 777 9.62 0.35 -26.19
CA CYS A 777 8.43 1.14 -26.44
C CYS A 777 8.77 2.63 -26.62
N LEU A 778 8.48 3.17 -27.81
CA LEU A 778 8.80 4.56 -28.17
C LEU A 778 7.94 5.60 -27.45
N MET A 779 6.81 5.21 -26.85
CA MET A 779 5.93 6.09 -26.06
C MET A 779 6.41 6.30 -24.63
N LEU A 780 7.28 5.41 -24.14
CA LEU A 780 7.72 5.38 -22.76
C LEU A 780 9.18 5.84 -22.63
N THR A 781 9.51 6.41 -21.49
CA THR A 781 10.88 6.78 -21.12
C THR A 781 11.16 6.40 -19.68
N ARG A 782 12.43 6.25 -19.30
CA ARG A 782 12.81 5.98 -17.92
C ARG A 782 13.13 7.31 -17.24
N CYS A 783 12.42 7.63 -16.17
CA CYS A 783 12.70 8.83 -15.38
C CYS A 783 14.14 8.78 -14.83
N ASP A 784 14.91 9.84 -15.02
CA ASP A 784 16.32 9.86 -14.61
C ASP A 784 16.53 9.88 -13.09
N HIS A 785 15.50 10.19 -12.31
CA HIS A 785 15.59 10.38 -10.87
C HIS A 785 15.06 9.18 -10.05
N CYS A 786 13.84 8.71 -10.31
CA CYS A 786 13.26 7.55 -9.61
C CYS A 786 13.42 6.24 -10.40
N LYS A 787 13.92 6.31 -11.64
CA LYS A 787 14.16 5.15 -12.52
C LYS A 787 12.92 4.35 -12.93
N GLN A 788 11.71 4.87 -12.67
CA GLN A 788 10.44 4.31 -13.15
C GLN A 788 10.27 4.55 -14.66
N VAL A 789 9.55 3.65 -15.33
CA VAL A 789 9.16 3.83 -16.74
C VAL A 789 7.85 4.60 -16.76
N VAL A 790 7.84 5.73 -17.46
CA VAL A 790 6.69 6.67 -17.53
C VAL A 790 6.41 7.01 -18.99
N GLU A 791 5.18 7.39 -19.29
CA GLU A 791 4.84 7.93 -20.61
C GLU A 791 5.55 9.27 -20.82
N ILE A 792 6.05 9.50 -22.04
CA ILE A 792 6.77 10.73 -22.36
C ILE A 792 5.83 11.95 -22.24
N SER A 793 4.54 11.78 -22.51
CA SER A 793 3.49 12.81 -22.33
C SER A 793 3.34 13.24 -20.87
N SER A 794 3.44 12.32 -19.92
CA SER A 794 3.26 12.58 -18.47
C SER A 794 4.57 12.85 -17.72
N LEU A 795 5.73 12.78 -18.37
CA LEU A 795 7.03 12.95 -17.71
C LEU A 795 7.15 14.26 -16.90
N THR A 796 6.59 15.36 -17.42
CA THR A 796 6.60 16.65 -16.70
C THR A 796 5.76 16.60 -15.42
N GLU A 797 4.58 15.98 -15.48
CA GLU A 797 3.72 15.82 -14.31
C GLU A 797 4.37 14.88 -13.29
N HIS A 798 4.87 13.74 -13.76
CA HIS A 798 5.60 12.77 -12.95
C HIS A 798 6.74 13.44 -12.15
N LEU A 799 7.56 14.28 -12.78
CA LEU A 799 8.65 14.99 -12.10
C LEU A 799 8.18 15.99 -11.03
N LEU A 800 6.95 16.52 -11.15
CA LEU A 800 6.40 17.52 -10.23
C LEU A 800 5.55 16.91 -9.11
N THR A 801 4.92 15.75 -9.32
CA THR A 801 3.92 15.19 -8.40
C THR A 801 4.32 13.84 -7.79
N GLU A 802 4.92 12.96 -8.59
CA GLU A 802 5.10 11.54 -8.27
C GLU A 802 6.55 11.12 -8.01
N CYS A 803 7.52 11.79 -8.63
CA CYS A 803 8.92 11.39 -8.58
C CYS A 803 9.51 11.49 -7.17
N ASP A 804 10.43 10.58 -6.83
CA ASP A 804 11.20 10.60 -5.57
C ASP A 804 11.94 11.93 -5.32
N LYS A 805 12.28 12.66 -6.39
CA LYS A 805 12.94 13.98 -6.34
C LYS A 805 12.01 15.16 -6.64
N LYS A 806 10.69 14.99 -6.56
CA LYS A 806 9.72 16.06 -6.86
C LYS A 806 9.98 17.38 -6.15
N ASP A 807 10.49 17.32 -4.91
CA ASP A 807 10.81 18.50 -4.11
C ASP A 807 11.92 19.37 -4.72
N GLY A 808 12.76 18.80 -5.59
CA GLY A 808 13.81 19.50 -6.32
C GLY A 808 13.35 20.16 -7.61
N PHE A 809 12.13 19.90 -8.10
CA PHE A 809 11.60 20.44 -9.35
C PHE A 809 10.59 21.56 -9.12
N GLY A 810 10.53 22.50 -10.06
CA GLY A 810 9.50 23.53 -10.14
C GLY A 810 9.05 23.72 -11.58
N LYS A 811 7.77 24.08 -11.77
CA LYS A 811 7.20 24.28 -13.11
C LYS A 811 7.57 25.65 -13.65
N CYS A 812 8.18 25.71 -14.84
CA CYS A 812 8.42 26.97 -15.54
C CYS A 812 7.11 27.53 -16.09
N TYR A 813 6.75 28.77 -15.75
CA TYR A 813 5.50 29.37 -16.22
C TYR A 813 5.49 29.70 -17.73
N ARG A 814 6.65 29.83 -18.37
CA ARG A 814 6.74 30.11 -19.82
C ARG A 814 6.57 28.86 -20.65
N CYS A 815 7.29 27.80 -20.30
CA CYS A 815 7.40 26.59 -21.11
C CYS A 815 6.62 25.40 -20.52
N SER A 816 6.10 25.53 -19.30
CA SER A 816 5.33 24.51 -18.57
C SER A 816 6.07 23.20 -18.25
N GLU A 817 7.37 23.10 -18.51
CA GLU A 817 8.21 21.94 -18.13
C GLU A 817 8.68 22.00 -16.67
N ALA A 818 9.06 20.84 -16.15
CA ALA A 818 9.70 20.69 -14.84
C ALA A 818 11.20 21.04 -14.95
N VAL A 819 11.64 22.07 -14.23
CA VAL A 819 13.04 22.52 -14.16
C VAL A 819 13.50 22.42 -12.71
N PHE A 820 14.77 22.11 -12.46
CA PHE A 820 15.31 22.13 -11.09
C PHE A 820 15.09 23.50 -10.44
N LYS A 821 14.63 23.52 -9.18
CA LYS A 821 14.35 24.76 -8.43
C LYS A 821 15.56 25.70 -8.37
N GLU A 822 16.77 25.16 -8.37
CA GLU A 822 18.04 25.91 -8.36
C GLU A 822 18.34 26.62 -9.70
N GLU A 823 17.84 26.09 -10.80
CA GLU A 823 18.06 26.61 -12.17
C GLU A 823 16.86 27.40 -12.69
N LEU A 824 15.67 27.17 -12.12
CA LEU A 824 14.42 27.81 -12.51
C LEU A 824 14.51 29.35 -12.57
N PRO A 825 15.15 30.07 -11.61
CA PRO A 825 15.34 31.51 -11.72
C PRO A 825 16.21 31.94 -12.92
N ARG A 826 17.28 31.19 -13.21
CA ARG A 826 18.17 31.46 -14.36
C ARG A 826 17.46 31.17 -15.67
N HIS A 827 16.80 30.03 -15.77
CA HIS A 827 15.99 29.60 -16.92
C HIS A 827 14.91 30.61 -17.30
N ILE A 828 14.20 31.16 -16.29
CA ILE A 828 13.19 32.21 -16.50
C ILE A 828 13.85 33.53 -16.95
N LYS A 829 14.96 33.93 -16.32
CA LYS A 829 15.63 35.21 -16.57
C LYS A 829 16.26 35.29 -17.97
N HIS A 830 16.94 34.23 -18.41
CA HIS A 830 17.63 34.19 -19.71
C HIS A 830 16.70 33.92 -20.89
N LYS A 831 15.46 33.49 -20.63
CA LYS A 831 14.46 33.13 -21.63
C LYS A 831 14.86 31.97 -22.55
N ASP A 832 15.73 31.08 -22.08
CA ASP A 832 16.30 29.96 -22.83
C ASP A 832 15.25 28.93 -23.31
N CYS A 833 14.01 29.01 -22.83
CA CYS A 833 12.92 28.14 -23.23
C CYS A 833 11.95 28.76 -24.25
N ASN A 834 11.44 27.89 -25.12
CA ASN A 834 10.33 28.19 -26.00
C ASN A 834 9.00 28.22 -25.21
N PRO A 835 8.18 29.27 -25.34
CA PRO A 835 6.89 29.34 -24.67
C PRO A 835 5.97 28.17 -25.06
N ALA A 836 5.32 27.55 -24.08
CA ALA A 836 4.28 26.55 -24.32
C ALA A 836 3.02 27.25 -24.79
N LYS A 837 2.40 26.70 -25.84
CA LYS A 837 1.04 27.10 -26.20
C LYS A 837 0.06 26.37 -25.27
N PRO A 838 -1.17 26.89 -25.07
CA PRO A 838 -2.23 26.16 -24.38
C PRO A 838 -2.41 24.76 -24.97
N GLU A 839 -2.70 23.77 -24.15
CA GLU A 839 -2.84 22.36 -24.54
C GLU A 839 -3.86 22.13 -25.67
N LYS A 840 -4.86 23.02 -25.77
CA LYS A 840 -5.84 23.04 -26.88
C LYS A 840 -5.24 23.39 -28.26
N LEU A 841 -4.09 24.06 -28.28
CA LEU A 841 -3.44 24.58 -29.49
C LEU A 841 -2.17 23.81 -29.85
N ALA A 842 -1.43 23.31 -28.87
CA ALA A 842 -0.26 22.47 -29.10
C ALA A 842 0.07 21.63 -27.86
N ASN A 843 0.59 20.42 -28.10
CA ASN A 843 1.31 19.65 -27.09
C ASN A 843 2.77 20.10 -27.06
N ARG A 844 3.46 19.89 -25.93
CA ARG A 844 4.89 20.17 -25.80
C ARG A 844 5.66 18.93 -25.35
N CYS A 845 6.67 18.54 -26.12
CA CYS A 845 7.46 17.35 -25.85
C CYS A 845 8.57 17.65 -24.84
N PRO A 846 8.63 17.00 -23.67
CA PRO A 846 9.67 17.27 -22.66
C PRO A 846 11.06 16.74 -23.05
N LEU A 847 11.17 15.98 -24.15
CA LEU A 847 12.46 15.46 -24.64
C LEU A 847 13.12 16.42 -25.63
N CYS A 848 12.39 16.91 -26.64
CA CYS A 848 12.94 17.84 -27.65
C CYS A 848 12.58 19.31 -27.37
N HIS A 849 11.74 19.58 -26.38
CA HIS A 849 11.33 20.93 -25.96
C HIS A 849 10.51 21.73 -27.00
N GLU A 850 10.02 21.07 -28.05
CA GLU A 850 9.24 21.67 -29.15
C GLU A 850 7.72 21.53 -28.95
N ASN A 851 6.97 22.48 -29.52
CA ASN A 851 5.51 22.44 -29.59
C ASN A 851 5.07 21.76 -30.90
N PHE A 852 4.14 20.82 -30.84
CA PHE A 852 3.56 20.13 -32.00
C PHE A 852 2.03 20.06 -31.90
N SER A 853 1.35 19.51 -32.90
CA SER A 853 -0.11 19.49 -32.96
C SER A 853 -0.76 18.91 -31.69
N PRO A 854 -1.94 19.41 -31.27
CA PRO A 854 -2.64 18.93 -30.09
C PRO A 854 -3.26 17.54 -30.32
N GLY A 855 -3.57 16.82 -29.24
CA GLY A 855 -4.21 15.49 -29.26
C GLY A 855 -3.25 14.30 -29.07
N GLU A 856 -3.80 13.15 -28.69
CA GLU A 856 -3.03 11.92 -28.39
C GLU A 856 -2.41 11.28 -29.65
N GLU A 857 -3.12 11.29 -30.78
CA GLU A 857 -2.59 10.78 -32.06
C GLU A 857 -1.39 11.60 -32.55
N ALA A 858 -1.34 12.90 -32.22
CA ALA A 858 -0.20 13.74 -32.51
C ALA A 858 1.04 13.34 -31.68
N TRP A 859 0.87 12.81 -30.47
CA TRP A 859 1.99 12.26 -29.69
C TRP A 859 2.59 11.02 -30.36
N LYS A 860 1.75 10.09 -30.83
CA LYS A 860 2.22 8.92 -31.58
C LYS A 860 2.96 9.35 -32.85
N ALA A 861 2.39 10.26 -33.64
CA ALA A 861 3.04 10.79 -34.83
C ALA A 861 4.37 11.48 -34.52
N HIS A 862 4.42 12.30 -33.46
CA HIS A 862 5.65 12.98 -33.06
C HIS A 862 6.70 12.02 -32.49
N LEU A 863 6.36 10.99 -31.72
CA LEU A 863 7.35 10.13 -31.08
C LEU A 863 7.76 8.93 -31.96
N MET A 864 6.87 8.42 -32.80
CA MET A 864 7.11 7.25 -33.68
C MET A 864 7.40 7.62 -35.13
N GLY A 865 6.87 8.74 -35.63
CA GLY A 865 6.98 9.13 -37.03
C GLY A 865 8.43 9.43 -37.43
N PRO A 866 8.83 9.23 -38.70
CA PRO A 866 10.22 9.38 -39.15
C PRO A 866 10.79 10.79 -38.90
N ALA A 867 9.99 11.84 -39.13
CA ALA A 867 10.33 13.25 -38.84
C ALA A 867 10.05 13.69 -37.39
N GLY A 868 9.72 12.75 -36.50
CA GLY A 868 9.36 13.00 -35.11
C GLY A 868 10.51 13.41 -34.18
N CYS A 869 10.26 13.40 -32.87
CA CYS A 869 11.17 13.74 -31.78
C CYS A 869 12.58 13.17 -31.99
N THR A 870 13.54 14.07 -32.20
CA THR A 870 14.95 13.77 -32.40
C THR A 870 15.65 13.34 -31.10
N MET A 871 15.09 13.72 -29.95
CA MET A 871 15.64 13.47 -28.61
C MET A 871 15.06 12.22 -27.93
N ASN A 872 14.26 11.42 -28.63
CA ASN A 872 13.79 10.14 -28.12
C ASN A 872 14.89 9.07 -28.26
N LEU A 873 15.62 8.82 -27.17
CA LEU A 873 16.74 7.86 -27.11
C LEU A 873 16.36 6.43 -27.51
N ARG A 874 15.07 6.05 -27.43
CA ARG A 874 14.61 4.73 -27.86
C ARG A 874 14.51 4.63 -29.39
N LYS A 875 14.31 5.76 -30.08
CA LYS A 875 14.26 5.83 -31.54
C LYS A 875 15.63 5.66 -32.18
N THR A 876 16.68 6.17 -31.54
CA THR A 876 18.08 5.95 -31.99
C THR A 876 18.45 4.46 -31.99
N HIS A 877 17.87 3.66 -31.10
CA HIS A 877 18.12 2.22 -31.03
C HIS A 877 17.43 1.43 -32.16
N ILE A 878 16.30 1.93 -32.68
CA ILE A 878 15.56 1.32 -33.80
C ILE A 878 16.20 1.73 -35.14
N LEU A 879 16.64 2.99 -35.28
CA LEU A 879 17.32 3.47 -36.49
C LEU A 879 18.72 2.87 -36.67
N GLN A 880 19.42 2.51 -35.58
CA GLN A 880 20.72 1.81 -35.66
C GLN A 880 20.60 0.31 -36.00
N LYS A 881 19.39 -0.27 -35.98
CA LYS A 881 19.15 -1.69 -36.29
C LYS A 881 18.46 -1.93 -37.64
N ALA A 882 18.13 -0.88 -38.37
CA ALA A 882 17.76 -0.98 -39.77
C ALA A 882 19.03 -1.11 -40.63
N PRO A 883 19.18 -2.15 -41.46
CA PRO A 883 20.25 -2.17 -42.46
C PRO A 883 20.04 -0.98 -43.39
N ALA A 884 21.11 -0.20 -43.59
CA ALA A 884 21.14 1.00 -44.40
C ALA A 884 20.43 0.83 -45.76
N LEU A 885 19.19 1.30 -45.85
CA LEU A 885 18.61 1.73 -47.12
C LEU A 885 19.31 3.05 -47.48
N GLN A 886 20.19 2.94 -48.48
CA GLN A 886 21.14 3.98 -48.83
C GLN A 886 20.45 5.31 -49.15
N PRO A 887 20.88 6.44 -48.55
CA PRO A 887 20.52 7.76 -49.03
C PRO A 887 21.25 8.05 -50.35
N GLY A 888 20.57 8.78 -51.23
CA GLY A 888 20.94 8.99 -52.62
C GLY A 888 22.39 9.42 -52.88
N LYS A 889 22.89 8.96 -54.02
CA LYS A 889 23.97 9.61 -54.76
C LYS A 889 23.41 10.17 -56.06
N SER A 890 22.94 11.40 -55.97
CA SER A 890 22.95 12.37 -57.06
C SER A 890 24.40 12.84 -57.29
N SER A 891 24.98 12.49 -58.44
CA SER A 891 26.14 13.17 -59.06
C SER A 891 26.23 12.62 -60.49
N ALA A 892 25.78 13.30 -61.56
CA ALA A 892 26.28 14.54 -62.16
C ALA A 892 27.76 14.47 -62.59
N VAL A 893 28.00 15.00 -63.80
CA VAL A 893 29.23 15.14 -64.61
C VAL A 893 29.35 14.05 -65.69
N ALA A 894 28.85 14.28 -66.92
CA ALA A 894 29.34 15.18 -67.98
C ALA A 894 30.63 14.70 -68.67
N ALA A 895 30.47 14.08 -69.84
CA ALA A 895 31.29 14.25 -71.04
C ALA A 895 30.56 13.57 -72.21
N SER A 896 30.57 14.25 -73.34
CA SER A 896 29.95 13.94 -74.63
C SER A 896 30.12 12.51 -75.16
N GLY A 897 29.03 11.92 -75.65
CA GLY A 897 29.03 10.72 -76.53
C GLY A 897 29.02 9.38 -75.77
N PRO A 898 28.44 8.31 -76.32
CA PRO A 898 27.94 7.17 -75.54
C PRO A 898 29.08 6.23 -75.03
N LEU A 899 28.96 5.71 -73.79
CA LEU A 899 29.72 4.58 -73.15
C LEU A 899 31.16 4.80 -72.53
N GLY A 900 31.35 4.48 -71.22
CA GLY A 900 32.48 3.66 -70.66
C GLY A 900 33.72 4.22 -69.86
N SER A 901 33.87 3.84 -68.56
CA SER A 901 35.07 3.28 -67.81
C SER A 901 36.32 4.06 -67.24
N LYS A 902 36.59 3.88 -65.90
CA LYS A 902 37.88 3.77 -65.08
C LYS A 902 38.61 5.00 -64.38
N ALA A 903 39.43 4.74 -63.32
CA ALA A 903 39.69 5.50 -62.06
C ALA A 903 41.13 6.09 -61.74
N GLY A 904 41.30 7.02 -60.75
CA GLY A 904 42.48 7.12 -59.82
C GLY A 904 43.27 8.44 -59.49
N SER A 905 43.05 9.04 -58.27
CA SER A 905 43.97 9.65 -57.22
C SER A 905 45.11 10.70 -57.45
N LYS A 906 45.20 11.78 -56.59
CA LYS A 906 46.37 12.20 -55.70
C LYS A 906 46.45 13.69 -55.16
N ILE A 907 46.58 13.85 -53.80
CA ILE A 907 47.53 14.72 -52.99
C ILE A 907 47.25 16.27 -52.79
N PRO A 908 47.73 17.07 -51.74
CA PRO A 908 48.53 16.88 -50.48
C PRO A 908 48.07 17.58 -49.13
N THR A 909 48.73 17.20 -48.01
CA THR A 909 48.89 17.76 -46.61
C THR A 909 49.76 19.07 -46.51
N PRO A 910 50.04 19.82 -45.37
CA PRO A 910 50.41 19.37 -43.98
C PRO A 910 50.24 20.30 -42.70
N LYS A 911 50.53 19.70 -41.50
CA LYS A 911 51.17 20.19 -40.23
C LYS A 911 50.64 21.36 -39.34
N GLY A 912 50.42 21.06 -38.04
CA GLY A 912 50.97 21.83 -36.88
C GLY A 912 50.06 22.15 -35.66
N GLY A 913 50.47 21.77 -34.43
CA GLY A 913 50.30 22.66 -33.24
C GLY A 913 49.55 22.19 -31.95
N LEU A 914 50.23 21.40 -31.11
CA LEU A 914 50.26 21.26 -29.63
C LEU A 914 49.28 21.96 -28.62
N SER A 915 49.07 21.21 -27.50
CA SER A 915 48.95 21.59 -26.06
C SER A 915 47.54 21.55 -25.41
N LYS A 916 47.27 21.18 -24.15
CA LYS A 916 47.89 20.37 -23.04
C LYS A 916 46.85 20.36 -21.88
N SER A 917 47.03 19.42 -20.93
CA SER A 917 46.49 19.35 -19.55
C SER A 917 45.15 18.64 -19.33
N SER A 918 44.90 17.90 -18.23
CA SER A 918 45.71 17.13 -17.26
C SER A 918 44.72 16.39 -16.36
N SER A 919 45.02 15.15 -16.02
CA SER A 919 44.40 14.30 -15.00
C SER A 919 44.53 14.85 -13.57
N ARG A 920 43.60 14.48 -12.67
CA ARG A 920 43.90 14.24 -11.24
C ARG A 920 42.86 13.38 -10.52
N THR A 921 43.28 12.17 -10.19
CA THR A 921 42.86 11.32 -9.07
C THR A 921 43.17 11.99 -7.73
N TYR A 922 42.35 11.75 -6.70
CA TYR A 922 42.78 11.88 -5.29
C TYR A 922 42.22 10.73 -4.46
N ALA A 923 43.14 10.02 -3.81
CA ALA A 923 42.90 9.10 -2.71
C ALA A 923 43.52 9.71 -1.43
N LYS A 924 42.98 9.27 -0.28
CA LYS A 924 43.41 9.48 1.12
C LYS A 924 43.07 10.83 1.77
N ARG A 925 41.95 10.82 2.51
CA ARG A 925 41.97 10.81 3.98
C ARG A 925 40.80 10.00 4.51
#